data_AF-A0A251S1M9-F1
#
_entry.id   AF-A0A251S1M9-F1
#
_cell.length_a   1.000
_cell.length_b   1.000
_cell.length_c   1.000
_cell.angle_alpha   90.00
_cell.angle_beta   90.00
_cell.angle_gamma   90.00
#
_symmetry.space_group_name_H-M   'P 1'
#
loop_
_entity.id
_entity.type
_entity.pdbx_description
1 polymer ?
#
loop_
_entity_poly.entity_id
_entity_poly.type
_entity_poly.pdbx_seq_one_letter_code
_entity_poly.pdbx_strand_id
1 'polypeptide(L)'
;MCLNSLFFVFIVHFILSVKGDLPAPYYPIDDIAVNCGSIGNTSALDGREWTGDVGTKFSLSRKQAGGSISSRAVHTSLSGDPVPYLTARASRSPFYYTFKLHPGPKFIRLHFNPASYIGFETSTDFFTVQAGPYKLLHNFSASITARAQGVISFSKEFCVSVEENRELTITISPSNKNAYAFVNGIEIISMPSGLYYTPEGEPGANVVHPQRYKFYIDNNTALETVHRLNIGGSSVSPIEDTGMFRRWSKDSDYLLERNKKLQVYHATSMIKYTKIPTITAPLKVYQTSWSTKSSYIKKTTTFTWKLPVDLGFRYMVRLHFCQHEPEKKTNNGQKEFGILVNNQIAETNVDVTNWGGGFGVAVYKDYVTTMRGDKRNGKSDLVIVIFSISRLVEGTLSGLEVFKLSNPDDSLAGSNPKFELHSSSNWMPKLPAFGTLNAVATKLIFLITTLNIIVYVQRWFWEEKLGKKSIRSPSLSSSSSDDSCRCFSLAEINAATCNFDKSLVIGMGGFATVYKGVIDDGAKTVAIKRMSSRSQEGALEFWMEIQMIWRLRHNHLVSLIGYCDDGTEMILVYEYMPHGTLAEHLFKLGLDDNSSFTPLSWEQRLKICIGAARGLDYLHTGTHHGVIHRDVKTSNILLDEYFVGKISDFGLAKIENTTQMLAKSYVSTNIKGTVGYLDPDYFLSRKLSRKSDVYAFGVVLFEVLCGRPAVDPGLEEDQRSLAIWARQSIREGKLDQIIDPCIRGEISPHCLKVFINLAEKCLENQPKKRPSMANIISGLEFALEQQETAGWSIPEEPVYSGTLSFSNSPRSEQQSASSASKKSLKLKKLRSWRWDLLWNGVKAAKMDSFISVSSSKMYEDGCRRFLLSEIHSATNDFDESLIVGTGDFSIVYKAYIDYGSRVVAMKRFKKFMIENWSKKTDFMSNFCKEIETLSQLRNPNLVPLIGYCYHKSEVILVYEYMANRSLRSHLYETQNREPLTWKQRLNICIDAAQGLDFLQTGGVHTILHNNVNPGNILIDDKWAGKVSDYGLTKAGPLYAVAANLTGILGSCIGYMDPECMFANGGTKPTEKSDVYSLGLVLLEVLCGRKLEDQTVERDQVFLKNWVKSNIVKGAVYKTIDISLKGKIAAESLKEFVKIVEGCLADKSVDRPLMSEVVSSLKVVAQLQEANGLLIK
;
A
#
# COMPACT_ATOMS: atom_id res chain seq x y z
N MET A 1 -66.87 6.25 -31.34
CA MET A 1 -65.90 7.35 -31.50
C MET A 1 -65.62 8.14 -30.20
N CYS A 2 -66.42 8.06 -29.13
CA CYS A 2 -66.21 8.93 -27.95
C CYS A 2 -65.13 8.48 -26.93
N LEU A 3 -64.77 7.18 -26.83
CA LEU A 3 -63.73 6.75 -25.87
C LEU A 3 -62.30 7.14 -26.30
N ASN A 4 -61.97 7.09 -27.59
CA ASN A 4 -60.60 7.35 -28.06
C ASN A 4 -60.20 8.84 -27.90
N SER A 5 -61.14 9.78 -28.06
CA SER A 5 -60.86 11.20 -27.84
C SER A 5 -60.60 11.53 -26.36
N LEU A 6 -61.32 10.88 -25.44
CA LEU A 6 -61.09 11.03 -24.00
C LEU A 6 -59.71 10.49 -23.59
N PHE A 7 -59.28 9.36 -24.15
CA PHE A 7 -57.95 8.80 -23.90
C PHE A 7 -56.83 9.69 -24.48
N PHE A 8 -57.03 10.27 -25.67
CA PHE A 8 -56.06 11.19 -26.29
C PHE A 8 -55.96 12.52 -25.53
N VAL A 9 -57.08 13.07 -25.06
CA VAL A 9 -57.08 14.27 -24.19
C VAL A 9 -56.40 13.94 -22.85
N PHE A 10 -56.64 12.78 -22.24
CA PHE A 10 -55.91 12.37 -21.04
C PHE A 10 -54.41 12.25 -21.25
N ILE A 11 -53.97 11.67 -22.37
CA ILE A 11 -52.54 11.57 -22.71
C ILE A 11 -51.92 12.95 -22.96
N VAL A 12 -52.61 13.85 -23.67
CA VAL A 12 -52.12 15.22 -23.90
C VAL A 12 -52.09 16.02 -22.60
N HIS A 13 -53.08 15.86 -21.70
CA HIS A 13 -53.05 16.50 -20.38
C HIS A 13 -51.99 15.90 -19.47
N PHE A 14 -51.70 14.59 -19.56
CA PHE A 14 -50.64 13.95 -18.78
C PHE A 14 -49.24 14.37 -19.29
N ILE A 15 -49.06 14.49 -20.61
CA ILE A 15 -47.83 15.04 -21.22
C ILE A 15 -47.65 16.53 -20.90
N LEU A 16 -48.73 17.31 -20.77
CA LEU A 16 -48.67 18.71 -20.35
C LEU A 16 -48.51 18.89 -18.83
N SER A 17 -48.97 17.93 -18.02
CA SER A 17 -48.91 17.98 -16.55
C SER A 17 -47.60 17.44 -15.97
N VAL A 18 -46.78 16.72 -16.77
CA VAL A 18 -45.39 16.37 -16.43
C VAL A 18 -44.39 17.32 -17.12
N LYS A 19 -44.71 18.62 -17.15
CA LYS A 19 -43.68 19.67 -17.06
C LYS A 19 -43.32 19.87 -15.59
N GLY A 20 -42.55 18.94 -15.03
CA GLY A 20 -41.72 19.29 -13.88
C GLY A 20 -40.70 20.33 -14.34
N ASP A 21 -40.55 21.44 -13.62
CA ASP A 21 -39.73 22.58 -14.02
C ASP A 21 -38.27 22.18 -14.26
N LEU A 22 -37.93 21.90 -15.52
CA LEU A 22 -36.55 21.89 -15.99
C LEU A 22 -36.03 23.32 -15.85
N PRO A 23 -34.98 23.56 -15.04
CA PRO A 23 -34.50 24.91 -14.83
C PRO A 23 -34.03 25.50 -16.15
N ALA A 24 -34.49 26.72 -16.44
CA ALA A 24 -34.12 27.43 -17.68
C ALA A 24 -32.58 27.52 -17.80
N PRO A 25 -32.01 27.25 -18.98
CA PRO A 25 -30.58 27.39 -19.19
C PRO A 25 -30.16 28.85 -19.03
N TYR A 26 -28.92 29.08 -18.64
CA TYR A 26 -28.34 30.42 -18.69
C TYR A 26 -28.22 30.86 -20.15
N TYR A 27 -28.69 32.06 -20.46
CA TYR A 27 -28.48 32.68 -21.76
C TYR A 27 -27.33 33.68 -21.62
N PRO A 28 -26.11 33.36 -22.10
CA PRO A 28 -24.97 34.26 -21.98
C PRO A 28 -25.17 35.52 -22.83
N ILE A 29 -24.90 36.68 -22.22
CA ILE A 29 -25.04 38.00 -22.86
C ILE A 29 -24.06 38.14 -24.03
N ASP A 30 -22.85 37.61 -23.86
CA ASP A 30 -21.85 37.44 -24.90
C ASP A 30 -21.71 35.94 -25.18
N ASP A 31 -22.09 35.50 -26.38
CA ASP A 31 -21.76 34.18 -26.93
C ASP A 31 -20.98 34.41 -28.24
N ILE A 32 -19.66 34.18 -28.18
CA ILE A 32 -18.76 34.38 -29.31
C ILE A 32 -17.99 33.09 -29.52
N ALA A 33 -18.09 32.52 -30.74
CA ALA A 33 -17.33 31.37 -31.17
C ALA A 33 -16.64 31.70 -32.51
N VAL A 34 -15.31 31.81 -32.49
CA VAL A 34 -14.48 32.21 -33.64
C VAL A 34 -13.75 30.99 -34.20
N ASN A 35 -13.97 30.68 -35.48
CA ASN A 35 -13.26 29.61 -36.21
C ASN A 35 -12.04 30.21 -36.94
N CYS A 36 -10.86 30.10 -36.32
CA CYS A 36 -9.67 30.80 -36.78
C CYS A 36 -9.12 30.19 -38.08
N GLY A 37 -8.83 31.04 -39.06
CA GLY A 37 -8.42 30.65 -40.40
C GLY A 37 -9.55 30.19 -41.34
N SER A 38 -10.81 30.22 -40.89
CA SER A 38 -11.99 29.86 -41.70
C SER A 38 -12.68 31.09 -42.33
N ILE A 39 -13.43 30.86 -43.41
CA ILE A 39 -14.21 31.87 -44.14
C ILE A 39 -15.70 31.64 -43.88
N GLY A 40 -16.45 32.71 -43.59
CA GLY A 40 -17.90 32.64 -43.34
C GLY A 40 -18.24 31.89 -42.06
N ASN A 41 -19.51 31.50 -41.88
CA ASN A 41 -19.96 30.77 -40.71
C ASN A 41 -19.99 29.26 -40.96
N THR A 42 -19.67 28.47 -39.94
CA THR A 42 -19.63 27.01 -39.98
C THR A 42 -20.26 26.43 -38.72
N SER A 43 -21.25 25.55 -38.85
CA SER A 43 -21.80 24.81 -37.71
C SER A 43 -20.87 23.68 -37.27
N ALA A 44 -20.66 23.55 -35.96
CA ALA A 44 -20.09 22.37 -35.33
C ALA A 44 -21.10 21.21 -35.30
N LEU A 45 -20.64 19.99 -34.97
CA LEU A 45 -21.48 18.79 -34.84
C LEU A 45 -22.49 18.86 -33.68
N ASP A 46 -22.27 19.75 -32.71
CA ASP A 46 -23.26 20.07 -31.67
C ASP A 46 -24.35 21.06 -32.15
N GLY A 47 -24.27 21.52 -33.40
CA GLY A 47 -25.20 22.46 -34.02
C GLY A 47 -24.89 23.94 -33.76
N ARG A 48 -23.89 24.28 -32.92
CA ARG A 48 -23.51 25.67 -32.64
C ARG A 48 -22.78 26.28 -33.82
N GLU A 49 -23.15 27.52 -34.15
CA GLU A 49 -22.53 28.27 -35.24
C GLU A 49 -21.21 28.92 -34.79
N TRP A 50 -20.14 28.70 -35.55
CA TRP A 50 -18.85 29.36 -35.36
C TRP A 50 -18.59 30.32 -36.53
N THR A 51 -18.26 31.58 -36.22
CA THR A 51 -17.93 32.60 -37.22
C THR A 51 -16.44 32.52 -37.58
N GLY A 52 -16.11 32.30 -38.85
CA GLY A 52 -14.75 32.33 -39.36
C GLY A 52 -14.09 33.71 -39.20
N ASP A 53 -12.78 33.76 -39.00
CA ASP A 53 -12.04 35.03 -38.83
C ASP A 53 -11.57 35.67 -40.16
N VAL A 54 -11.96 35.12 -41.31
CA VAL A 54 -11.65 35.65 -42.65
C VAL A 54 -12.92 36.20 -43.29
N GLY A 55 -12.94 37.52 -43.53
CA GLY A 55 -14.05 38.18 -44.26
C GLY A 55 -15.29 38.46 -43.41
N THR A 56 -15.20 38.33 -42.08
CA THR A 56 -16.30 38.57 -41.13
C THR A 56 -15.99 39.72 -40.15
N LYS A 57 -16.90 39.97 -39.20
CA LYS A 57 -16.70 40.92 -38.08
C LYS A 57 -15.47 40.65 -37.20
N PHE A 58 -14.89 39.45 -37.24
CA PHE A 58 -13.68 39.09 -36.50
C PHE A 58 -12.38 39.16 -37.34
N SER A 59 -12.47 39.72 -38.56
CA SER A 59 -11.30 39.89 -39.43
C SER A 59 -10.24 40.78 -38.79
N LEU A 60 -9.01 40.28 -38.70
CA LEU A 60 -7.88 41.04 -38.20
C LEU A 60 -7.47 42.13 -39.20
N SER A 61 -7.40 43.38 -38.74
CA SER A 61 -6.77 44.46 -39.51
C SER A 61 -5.28 44.17 -39.78
N ARG A 62 -4.67 44.84 -40.77
CA ARG A 62 -3.24 44.66 -41.10
C ARG A 62 -2.31 44.84 -39.89
N LYS A 63 -2.68 45.69 -38.91
CA LYS A 63 -1.94 45.87 -37.64
C LYS A 63 -2.13 44.69 -36.69
N GLN A 64 -3.37 44.22 -36.52
CA GLN A 64 -3.71 43.07 -35.67
C GLN A 64 -3.16 41.74 -36.19
N ALA A 65 -3.15 41.57 -37.51
CA ALA A 65 -2.77 40.32 -38.14
C ALA A 65 -1.28 39.99 -37.97
N GLY A 66 -0.39 40.99 -37.86
CA GLY A 66 1.03 40.80 -37.57
C GLY A 66 1.86 40.02 -38.61
N GLY A 67 1.27 39.64 -39.75
CA GLY A 67 1.85 38.67 -40.70
C GLY A 67 1.32 37.24 -40.53
N SER A 68 0.29 37.03 -39.71
CA SER A 68 -0.43 35.77 -39.61
C SER A 68 -1.13 35.37 -40.91
N ILE A 69 -1.19 34.07 -41.17
CA ILE A 69 -1.90 33.49 -42.30
C ILE A 69 -2.94 32.48 -41.83
N SER A 70 -4.00 32.33 -42.62
CA SER A 70 -4.98 31.26 -42.47
C SER A 70 -4.43 29.99 -43.11
N SER A 71 -4.52 28.86 -42.41
CA SER A 71 -4.06 27.57 -42.95
C SER A 71 -4.97 26.42 -42.51
N ARG A 72 -5.05 25.39 -43.33
CA ARG A 72 -5.80 24.15 -43.04
C ARG A 72 -4.83 23.07 -42.58
N ALA A 73 -5.27 22.24 -41.64
CA ALA A 73 -4.46 21.14 -41.12
C ALA A 73 -4.10 20.13 -42.23
N VAL A 74 -2.82 19.76 -42.31
CA VAL A 74 -2.29 18.84 -43.33
C VAL A 74 -2.29 17.40 -42.78
N HIS A 75 -2.74 16.43 -43.59
CA HIS A 75 -2.77 14.99 -43.29
C HIS A 75 -3.40 14.57 -41.93
N THR A 76 -4.55 15.14 -41.55
CA THR A 76 -5.22 14.78 -40.29
C THR A 76 -6.52 13.99 -40.50
N SER A 77 -6.54 12.72 -40.07
CA SER A 77 -7.77 11.94 -39.90
C SER A 77 -8.40 12.26 -38.53
N LEU A 78 -9.27 13.27 -38.49
CA LEU A 78 -9.99 13.64 -37.27
C LEU A 78 -11.05 12.59 -36.92
N SER A 79 -11.00 12.07 -35.69
CA SER A 79 -11.99 11.12 -35.14
C SER A 79 -13.19 11.83 -34.45
N GLY A 80 -13.35 13.13 -34.69
CA GLY A 80 -14.33 13.98 -34.02
C GLY A 80 -14.61 15.25 -34.83
N ASP A 81 -15.18 16.26 -34.17
CA ASP A 81 -15.66 17.48 -34.84
C ASP A 81 -14.55 18.21 -35.62
N PRO A 82 -14.73 18.49 -36.93
CA PRO A 82 -13.82 19.33 -37.69
C PRO A 82 -13.83 20.80 -37.27
N VAL A 83 -14.89 21.32 -36.64
CA VAL A 83 -14.99 22.72 -36.22
C VAL A 83 -14.63 22.84 -34.73
N PRO A 84 -13.75 23.77 -34.31
CA PRO A 84 -12.92 24.68 -35.12
C PRO A 84 -11.57 24.07 -35.56
N TYR A 85 -11.29 22.80 -35.26
CA TYR A 85 -9.95 22.20 -35.31
C TYR A 85 -9.31 22.04 -36.71
N LEU A 86 -10.08 22.10 -37.79
CA LEU A 86 -9.64 21.85 -39.16
C LEU A 86 -8.81 23.00 -39.77
N THR A 87 -9.05 24.23 -39.30
CA THR A 87 -8.35 25.45 -39.72
C THR A 87 -7.63 26.08 -38.54
N ALA A 88 -6.60 26.88 -38.82
CA ALA A 88 -5.91 27.68 -37.83
C ALA A 88 -5.49 29.03 -38.42
N ARG A 89 -5.35 30.03 -37.54
CA ARG A 89 -4.53 31.22 -37.81
C ARG A 89 -3.17 31.01 -37.17
N ALA A 90 -2.09 31.14 -37.96
CA ALA A 90 -0.72 30.86 -37.53
C ALA A 90 0.25 31.99 -37.95
N SER A 91 1.28 32.26 -37.15
CA SER A 91 2.23 33.37 -37.36
C SER A 91 3.60 33.16 -36.71
N ARG A 92 4.67 33.70 -37.32
CA ARG A 92 6.01 33.87 -36.71
C ARG A 92 6.20 35.23 -36.01
N SER A 93 5.16 36.06 -35.99
CA SER A 93 5.11 37.37 -35.33
C SER A 93 3.86 37.46 -34.43
N PRO A 94 3.87 38.30 -33.38
CA PRO A 94 2.69 38.54 -32.55
C PRO A 94 1.47 38.96 -33.37
N PHE A 95 0.31 38.39 -33.05
CA PHE A 95 -0.99 38.79 -33.58
C PHE A 95 -2.03 38.81 -32.45
N TYR A 96 -3.11 39.57 -32.60
CA TYR A 96 -4.09 39.73 -31.53
C TYR A 96 -5.51 39.93 -32.04
N TYR A 97 -6.48 39.43 -31.26
CA TYR A 97 -7.90 39.69 -31.42
C TYR A 97 -8.36 40.69 -30.36
N THR A 98 -9.36 41.50 -30.69
CA THR A 98 -9.94 42.49 -29.78
C THR A 98 -11.45 42.33 -29.78
N PHE A 99 -12.05 42.19 -28.60
CA PHE A 99 -13.46 41.93 -28.42
C PHE A 99 -14.12 43.03 -27.58
N LYS A 100 -15.18 43.62 -28.11
CA LYS A 100 -16.14 44.43 -27.35
C LYS A 100 -17.08 43.47 -26.64
N LEU A 101 -17.07 43.49 -25.31
CA LEU A 101 -17.82 42.57 -24.45
C LEU A 101 -18.56 43.38 -23.39
N HIS A 102 -19.61 42.80 -22.82
CA HIS A 102 -20.27 43.37 -21.66
C HIS A 102 -19.39 43.22 -20.40
N PRO A 103 -19.56 44.05 -19.36
CA PRO A 103 -18.75 43.96 -18.13
C PRO A 103 -18.93 42.61 -17.39
N GLY A 104 -18.07 42.35 -16.41
CA GLY A 104 -18.14 41.17 -15.55
C GLY A 104 -17.46 39.93 -16.14
N PRO A 105 -17.59 38.77 -15.48
CA PRO A 105 -16.73 37.62 -15.74
C PRO A 105 -17.08 36.87 -17.04
N LYS A 106 -16.04 36.35 -17.69
CA LYS A 106 -16.09 35.64 -18.96
C LYS A 106 -15.34 34.31 -18.86
N PHE A 107 -15.89 33.27 -19.46
CA PHE A 107 -15.10 32.12 -19.91
C PHE A 107 -14.36 32.49 -21.19
N ILE A 108 -13.09 32.10 -21.29
CA ILE A 108 -12.28 32.15 -22.51
C ILE A 108 -11.78 30.73 -22.77
N ARG A 109 -12.15 30.15 -23.92
CA ARG A 109 -11.71 28.82 -24.36
C ARG A 109 -10.86 28.96 -25.61
N LEU A 110 -9.65 28.39 -25.55
CA LEU A 110 -8.69 28.39 -26.65
C LEU A 110 -8.56 26.96 -27.18
N HIS A 111 -8.83 26.77 -28.47
CA HIS A 111 -8.86 25.47 -29.13
C HIS A 111 -7.58 25.22 -29.93
N PHE A 112 -6.99 24.03 -29.76
CA PHE A 112 -5.73 23.64 -30.36
C PHE A 112 -5.81 22.25 -31.01
N ASN A 113 -5.35 22.16 -32.25
CA ASN A 113 -5.05 20.94 -33.00
C ASN A 113 -3.61 21.06 -33.51
N PRO A 114 -2.61 20.46 -32.83
CA PRO A 114 -1.22 20.48 -33.27
C PRO A 114 -0.99 19.58 -34.49
N ALA A 115 -1.46 20.06 -35.64
CA ALA A 115 -1.19 19.50 -36.96
C ALA A 115 -0.13 20.34 -37.70
N SER A 116 0.45 19.80 -38.76
CA SER A 116 1.27 20.60 -39.67
C SER A 116 0.38 21.59 -40.43
N TYR A 117 0.80 22.84 -40.48
CA TYR A 117 0.17 23.91 -41.25
C TYR A 117 1.13 24.39 -42.34
N ILE A 118 0.61 24.98 -43.42
CA ILE A 118 1.45 25.42 -44.54
C ILE A 118 2.45 26.47 -44.04
N GLY A 119 3.75 26.15 -44.06
CA GLY A 119 4.84 26.99 -43.56
C GLY A 119 5.18 26.86 -42.06
N PHE A 120 4.50 25.98 -41.32
CA PHE A 120 4.68 25.80 -39.87
C PHE A 120 4.71 24.31 -39.45
N GLU A 121 5.81 23.90 -38.83
CA GLU A 121 6.02 22.54 -38.33
C GLU A 121 5.68 22.42 -36.84
N THR A 122 4.93 21.38 -36.47
CA THR A 122 4.49 21.08 -35.08
C THR A 122 5.64 21.03 -34.06
N SER A 123 6.87 20.75 -34.48
CA SER A 123 8.10 20.78 -33.67
C SER A 123 8.45 22.16 -33.11
N THR A 124 7.87 23.25 -33.65
CA THR A 124 8.27 24.64 -33.38
C THR A 124 7.17 25.51 -32.76
N ASP A 125 6.10 24.90 -32.23
CA ASP A 125 4.88 25.58 -31.79
C ASP A 125 4.95 26.22 -30.38
N PHE A 126 6.06 26.88 -30.05
CA PHE A 126 6.28 27.47 -28.72
C PHE A 126 5.81 28.93 -28.63
N PHE A 127 4.71 29.19 -27.92
CA PHE A 127 4.12 30.54 -27.83
C PHE A 127 3.58 30.93 -26.45
N THR A 128 3.28 32.21 -26.32
CA THR A 128 2.67 32.86 -25.14
C THR A 128 1.29 33.38 -25.56
N VAL A 129 0.29 33.20 -24.71
CA VAL A 129 -1.04 33.81 -24.88
C VAL A 129 -1.37 34.67 -23.67
N GLN A 130 -1.75 35.91 -23.93
CA GLN A 130 -2.08 36.91 -22.92
C GLN A 130 -3.47 37.48 -23.20
N ALA A 131 -4.31 37.60 -22.17
CA ALA A 131 -5.65 38.16 -22.25
C ALA A 131 -5.77 39.32 -21.25
N GLY A 132 -5.80 40.55 -21.76
CA GLY A 132 -5.65 41.75 -20.94
C GLY A 132 -4.31 41.73 -20.15
N PRO A 133 -4.31 41.94 -18.82
CA PRO A 133 -3.09 41.83 -18.03
C PRO A 133 -2.60 40.38 -17.90
N TYR A 134 -3.49 39.39 -18.00
CA TYR A 134 -3.20 38.03 -17.56
C TYR A 134 -2.45 37.19 -18.60
N LYS A 135 -1.32 36.62 -18.20
CA LYS A 135 -0.54 35.68 -19.02
C LYS A 135 -1.06 34.25 -18.83
N LEU A 136 -2.04 33.88 -19.66
CA LEU A 136 -2.73 32.59 -19.64
C LEU A 136 -1.79 31.41 -19.97
N LEU A 137 -0.91 31.59 -20.96
CA LEU A 137 0.05 30.59 -21.44
C LEU A 137 1.41 31.25 -21.70
N HIS A 138 2.50 30.54 -21.44
CA HIS A 138 3.86 31.04 -21.65
C HIS A 138 4.81 29.92 -22.05
N ASN A 139 5.58 30.12 -23.12
CA ASN A 139 6.44 29.10 -23.73
C ASN A 139 5.72 27.75 -23.94
N PHE A 140 4.42 27.82 -24.20
CA PHE A 140 3.51 26.68 -24.32
C PHE A 140 3.67 26.03 -25.69
N SER A 141 3.71 24.70 -25.71
CA SER A 141 3.61 23.88 -26.92
C SER A 141 2.32 23.08 -26.89
N ALA A 142 1.46 23.30 -27.88
CA ALA A 142 0.25 22.51 -28.06
C ALA A 142 0.60 21.06 -28.42
N SER A 143 1.65 20.86 -29.21
CA SER A 143 2.15 19.56 -29.70
C SER A 143 2.68 18.67 -28.57
N ILE A 144 3.48 19.23 -27.65
CA ILE A 144 3.91 18.50 -26.45
C ILE A 144 2.71 18.19 -25.55
N THR A 145 1.78 19.13 -25.39
CA THR A 145 0.61 18.97 -24.52
C THR A 145 -0.35 17.88 -25.03
N ALA A 146 -0.69 17.88 -26.33
CA ALA A 146 -1.53 16.88 -26.97
C ALA A 146 -0.91 15.47 -26.89
N ARG A 147 0.39 15.36 -27.20
CA ARG A 147 1.12 14.09 -27.13
C ARG A 147 1.16 13.53 -25.72
N ALA A 148 1.36 14.37 -24.70
CA ALA A 148 1.34 13.96 -23.29
C ALA A 148 -0.06 13.56 -22.79
N GLN A 149 -1.13 14.10 -23.39
CA GLN A 149 -2.51 13.74 -23.08
C GLN A 149 -3.04 12.56 -23.90
N GLY A 150 -2.33 12.13 -24.96
CA GLY A 150 -2.81 11.09 -25.88
C GLY A 150 -3.98 11.51 -26.76
N VAL A 151 -4.15 12.82 -27.01
CA VAL A 151 -5.27 13.38 -27.79
C VAL A 151 -4.77 14.04 -29.08
N ILE A 152 -5.65 14.14 -30.08
CA ILE A 152 -5.36 14.80 -31.36
C ILE A 152 -5.63 16.31 -31.27
N SER A 153 -6.70 16.70 -30.57
CA SER A 153 -7.06 18.09 -30.32
C SER A 153 -7.65 18.27 -28.92
N PHE A 154 -7.58 19.49 -28.40
CA PHE A 154 -8.07 19.86 -27.07
C PHE A 154 -8.40 21.35 -26.99
N SER A 155 -9.05 21.77 -25.90
CA SER A 155 -9.20 23.17 -25.53
C SER A 155 -8.69 23.43 -24.12
N LYS A 156 -8.32 24.68 -23.85
CA LYS A 156 -8.01 25.19 -22.50
C LYS A 156 -9.02 26.26 -22.11
N GLU A 157 -9.63 26.12 -20.94
CA GLU A 157 -10.65 27.03 -20.41
C GLU A 157 -10.07 27.92 -19.30
N PHE A 158 -10.33 29.21 -19.40
CA PHE A 158 -9.93 30.24 -18.44
C PHE A 158 -11.15 31.06 -18.03
N CYS A 159 -11.10 31.65 -16.84
CA CYS A 159 -12.05 32.69 -16.41
C CYS A 159 -11.30 34.00 -16.21
N VAL A 160 -11.82 35.08 -16.78
CA VAL A 160 -11.25 36.45 -16.67
C VAL A 160 -12.40 37.44 -16.47
N SER A 161 -12.24 38.42 -15.59
CA SER A 161 -13.22 39.51 -15.45
C SER A 161 -12.89 40.67 -16.40
N VAL A 162 -13.91 41.24 -17.02
CA VAL A 162 -13.80 42.40 -17.92
C VAL A 162 -14.41 43.61 -17.24
N GLU A 163 -13.61 44.66 -17.05
CA GLU A 163 -14.06 45.94 -16.50
C GLU A 163 -14.98 46.69 -17.49
N GLU A 164 -15.79 47.60 -16.96
CA GLU A 164 -16.67 48.44 -17.76
C GLU A 164 -15.87 49.32 -18.73
N ASN A 165 -16.39 49.46 -19.96
CA ASN A 165 -15.77 50.21 -21.07
C ASN A 165 -14.36 49.74 -21.52
N ARG A 166 -13.88 48.56 -21.12
CA ARG A 166 -12.62 47.98 -21.64
C ARG A 166 -12.85 46.88 -22.68
N GLU A 167 -12.14 46.97 -23.81
CA GLU A 167 -12.08 45.89 -24.80
C GLU A 167 -11.14 44.77 -24.33
N LEU A 168 -11.57 43.51 -24.44
CA LEU A 168 -10.71 42.37 -24.16
C LEU A 168 -9.80 42.11 -25.35
N THR A 169 -8.49 42.32 -25.17
CA THR A 169 -7.47 41.95 -26.17
C THR A 169 -6.83 40.61 -25.81
N ILE A 170 -6.87 39.66 -26.74
CA ILE A 170 -6.19 38.35 -26.66
C ILE A 170 -5.01 38.37 -27.64
N THR A 171 -3.79 38.45 -27.09
CA THR A 171 -2.53 38.51 -27.84
C THR A 171 -1.85 37.15 -27.85
N ILE A 172 -1.43 36.71 -29.03
CA ILE A 172 -0.81 35.42 -29.29
C ILE A 172 0.58 35.68 -29.90
N SER A 173 1.64 35.32 -29.16
CA SER A 173 3.02 35.73 -29.47
C SER A 173 3.98 34.53 -29.47
N PRO A 174 4.72 34.26 -30.56
CA PRO A 174 5.79 33.26 -30.57
C PRO A 174 6.86 33.56 -29.53
N SER A 175 7.42 32.52 -28.91
CA SER A 175 8.35 32.67 -27.78
C SER A 175 9.78 33.02 -28.20
N ASN A 176 10.13 32.79 -29.46
CA ASN A 176 11.41 33.16 -30.07
C ASN A 176 11.28 33.22 -31.61
N LYS A 177 12.33 33.69 -32.30
CA LYS A 177 12.34 33.89 -33.76
C LYS A 177 12.14 32.62 -34.61
N ASN A 178 12.47 31.44 -34.06
CA ASN A 178 12.37 30.17 -34.77
C ASN A 178 11.01 29.49 -34.53
N ALA A 179 10.32 29.87 -33.46
CA ALA A 179 9.00 29.37 -33.11
C ALA A 179 7.88 30.04 -33.94
N TYR A 180 6.69 29.46 -33.87
CA TYR A 180 5.45 30.08 -34.33
C TYR A 180 4.36 29.96 -33.26
N ALA A 181 3.30 30.74 -33.43
CA ALA A 181 2.13 30.71 -32.59
C ALA A 181 0.89 30.47 -33.46
N PHE A 182 -0.08 29.72 -32.94
CA PHE A 182 -1.33 29.46 -33.65
C PHE A 182 -2.52 29.27 -32.71
N VAL A 183 -3.72 29.37 -33.28
CA VAL A 183 -4.98 29.03 -32.62
C VAL A 183 -5.98 28.53 -33.67
N ASN A 184 -6.78 27.52 -33.31
CA ASN A 184 -7.82 26.96 -34.17
C ASN A 184 -9.17 27.62 -33.92
N GLY A 185 -9.49 27.91 -32.67
CA GLY A 185 -10.70 28.64 -32.32
C GLY A 185 -10.60 29.35 -30.99
N ILE A 186 -11.35 30.44 -30.88
CA ILE A 186 -11.49 31.24 -29.67
C ILE A 186 -12.97 31.31 -29.34
N GLU A 187 -13.34 30.86 -28.15
CA GLU A 187 -14.69 30.89 -27.63
C GLU A 187 -14.72 31.79 -26.39
N ILE A 188 -15.65 32.74 -26.35
CA ILE A 188 -15.86 33.68 -25.23
C ILE A 188 -17.33 33.62 -24.85
N ILE A 189 -17.60 33.28 -23.59
CA ILE A 189 -18.95 33.15 -23.05
C ILE A 189 -19.06 33.99 -21.78
N SER A 190 -20.08 34.84 -21.71
CA SER A 190 -20.39 35.57 -20.48
C SER A 190 -20.80 34.62 -19.34
N MET A 191 -20.41 34.97 -18.12
CA MET A 191 -20.67 34.18 -16.92
C MET A 191 -21.42 35.05 -15.90
N PRO A 192 -22.38 34.51 -15.13
CA PRO A 192 -22.99 35.24 -14.01
C PRO A 192 -21.97 35.63 -12.95
N SER A 193 -22.11 36.84 -12.41
CA SER A 193 -21.37 37.30 -11.22
C SER A 193 -21.62 36.39 -10.02
N GLY A 194 -20.61 36.22 -9.17
CA GLY A 194 -20.70 35.37 -7.98
C GLY A 194 -20.58 33.86 -8.23
N LEU A 195 -20.42 33.38 -9.47
CA LEU A 195 -20.34 31.93 -9.72
C LEU A 195 -19.01 31.31 -9.23
N TYR A 196 -17.86 31.85 -9.61
CA TYR A 196 -16.52 31.43 -9.12
C TYR A 196 -15.73 32.56 -8.45
N TYR A 197 -16.21 33.79 -8.57
CA TYR A 197 -15.67 34.97 -7.92
C TYR A 197 -16.45 35.22 -6.64
N THR A 198 -15.77 35.65 -5.57
CA THR A 198 -16.42 35.95 -4.29
C THR A 198 -17.22 37.25 -4.42
N PRO A 199 -18.53 37.27 -4.10
CA PRO A 199 -19.30 38.51 -4.05
C PRO A 199 -18.76 39.47 -2.98
N GLU A 200 -18.93 40.78 -3.20
CA GLU A 200 -18.57 41.78 -2.20
C GLU A 200 -19.36 41.58 -0.89
N GLY A 201 -18.66 41.62 0.25
CA GLY A 201 -19.23 41.38 1.57
C GLY A 201 -19.28 39.91 2.01
N GLU A 202 -19.09 38.94 1.11
CA GLU A 202 -19.02 37.51 1.46
C GLU A 202 -17.63 37.12 2.01
N PRO A 203 -17.54 36.18 2.96
CA PRO A 203 -16.29 35.90 3.66
C PRO A 203 -15.29 35.09 2.84
N GLY A 204 -15.60 34.65 1.62
CA GLY A 204 -14.69 33.92 0.74
C GLY A 204 -14.51 32.41 1.04
N ALA A 205 -13.64 31.77 0.24
CA ALA A 205 -13.39 30.34 0.26
C ALA A 205 -12.51 29.90 1.45
N ASN A 206 -12.68 28.67 1.93
CA ASN A 206 -11.93 28.16 3.09
C ASN A 206 -10.49 27.80 2.68
N VAL A 207 -9.47 28.44 3.26
CA VAL A 207 -8.09 27.98 3.03
C VAL A 207 -7.81 26.73 3.85
N VAL A 208 -7.36 25.69 3.16
CA VAL A 208 -6.91 24.43 3.76
C VAL A 208 -5.52 24.68 4.35
N HIS A 209 -5.50 25.17 5.58
CA HIS A 209 -4.32 25.51 6.38
C HIS A 209 -4.65 25.34 7.87
N PRO A 210 -3.69 24.99 8.75
CA PRO A 210 -3.96 24.83 10.19
C PRO A 210 -4.61 26.04 10.87
N GLN A 211 -4.31 27.25 10.40
CA GLN A 211 -4.85 28.52 10.94
C GLN A 211 -6.24 28.91 10.38
N ARG A 212 -6.84 28.09 9.50
CA ARG A 212 -8.23 28.23 8.98
C ARG A 212 -8.69 29.66 8.69
N TYR A 213 -7.99 30.35 7.81
CA TYR A 213 -8.40 31.67 7.31
C TYR A 213 -9.16 31.55 5.98
N LYS A 214 -9.75 32.66 5.55
CA LYS A 214 -10.50 32.75 4.30
C LYS A 214 -9.68 33.35 3.17
N PHE A 215 -9.97 32.94 1.93
CA PHE A 215 -9.40 33.55 0.73
C PHE A 215 -10.51 34.13 -0.15
N TYR A 216 -10.41 35.44 -0.39
CA TYR A 216 -11.31 36.17 -1.27
C TYR A 216 -10.79 36.08 -2.71
N ILE A 217 -11.63 35.63 -3.64
CA ILE A 217 -11.31 35.52 -5.07
C ILE A 217 -11.98 36.71 -5.76
N ASP A 218 -11.21 37.78 -5.97
CA ASP A 218 -11.70 39.03 -6.55
C ASP A 218 -11.73 39.00 -8.09
N ASN A 219 -12.34 40.01 -8.69
CA ASN A 219 -12.37 40.19 -10.15
C ASN A 219 -10.97 40.39 -10.78
N ASN A 220 -9.93 40.64 -9.97
CA ASN A 220 -8.54 40.76 -10.40
C ASN A 220 -7.79 39.41 -10.40
N THR A 221 -8.45 38.32 -10.01
CA THR A 221 -7.88 36.96 -10.00
C THR A 221 -8.34 36.19 -11.22
N ALA A 222 -7.46 35.99 -12.21
CA ALA A 222 -7.78 35.10 -13.34
C ALA A 222 -7.72 33.62 -12.90
N LEU A 223 -8.56 32.77 -13.52
CA LEU A 223 -8.62 31.34 -13.24
C LEU A 223 -8.35 30.50 -14.50
N GLU A 224 -7.78 29.30 -14.33
CA GLU A 224 -7.73 28.24 -15.36
C GLU A 224 -8.47 27.01 -14.83
N THR A 225 -9.47 26.52 -15.56
CA THR A 225 -10.15 25.26 -15.22
C THR A 225 -9.23 24.09 -15.58
N VAL A 226 -8.75 23.36 -14.57
CA VAL A 226 -7.82 22.24 -14.77
C VAL A 226 -8.55 20.90 -14.76
N HIS A 227 -9.56 20.74 -13.90
CA HIS A 227 -10.42 19.55 -13.85
C HIS A 227 -11.87 19.96 -13.59
N ARG A 228 -12.82 19.29 -14.27
CA ARG A 228 -14.27 19.40 -14.04
C ARG A 228 -14.88 18.03 -14.23
N LEU A 229 -15.30 17.40 -13.14
CA LEU A 229 -15.67 15.99 -13.08
C LEU A 229 -17.11 15.80 -12.60
N ASN A 230 -17.88 15.00 -13.34
CA ASN A 230 -19.14 14.42 -12.90
C ASN A 230 -18.80 13.15 -12.11
N ILE A 231 -19.13 13.13 -10.81
CA ILE A 231 -18.65 12.10 -9.88
C ILE A 231 -19.67 10.95 -9.89
N GLY A 232 -19.31 9.85 -10.56
CA GLY A 232 -20.13 8.63 -10.68
C GLY A 232 -21.00 8.61 -11.93
N GLY A 233 -21.29 9.77 -12.52
CA GLY A 233 -22.01 9.88 -13.78
C GLY A 233 -21.12 9.74 -15.03
N SER A 234 -21.79 9.71 -16.17
CA SER A 234 -21.14 9.85 -17.48
C SER A 234 -20.66 11.30 -17.70
N SER A 235 -19.79 11.49 -18.69
CA SER A 235 -19.42 12.83 -19.15
C SER A 235 -20.65 13.62 -19.65
N VAL A 236 -20.75 14.89 -19.25
CA VAL A 236 -21.76 15.83 -19.74
C VAL A 236 -21.14 16.66 -20.86
N SER A 237 -21.78 16.67 -22.03
CA SER A 237 -21.29 17.45 -23.19
C SER A 237 -21.61 18.95 -23.00
N PRO A 238 -20.92 19.85 -23.72
CA PRO A 238 -21.18 21.29 -23.65
C PRO A 238 -22.66 21.67 -23.81
N ILE A 239 -23.37 21.08 -24.78
CA ILE A 239 -24.80 21.36 -25.03
C ILE A 239 -25.74 20.84 -23.93
N GLU A 240 -25.28 19.94 -23.07
CA GLU A 240 -26.03 19.42 -21.91
C GLU A 240 -25.72 20.17 -20.59
N ASP A 241 -24.82 21.16 -20.63
CA ASP A 241 -24.58 22.08 -19.51
C ASP A 241 -25.72 23.10 -19.39
N THR A 242 -25.72 23.86 -18.30
CA THR A 242 -26.71 24.91 -18.00
C THR A 242 -26.52 26.18 -18.84
N GLY A 243 -26.20 26.06 -20.13
CA GLY A 243 -26.05 27.19 -21.08
C GLY A 243 -24.68 27.89 -21.09
N MET A 244 -23.69 27.45 -20.30
CA MET A 244 -22.31 27.96 -20.33
C MET A 244 -21.34 27.04 -21.07
N PHE A 245 -21.86 26.01 -21.75
CA PHE A 245 -21.10 25.07 -22.58
C PHE A 245 -19.94 24.34 -21.85
N ARG A 246 -20.02 24.20 -20.52
CA ARG A 246 -18.98 23.56 -19.70
C ARG A 246 -19.00 22.05 -19.91
N ARG A 247 -17.87 21.49 -20.34
CA ARG A 247 -17.68 20.03 -20.44
C ARG A 247 -17.38 19.42 -19.06
N TRP A 248 -18.16 18.43 -18.64
CA TRP A 248 -17.86 17.63 -17.44
C TRP A 248 -17.34 16.26 -17.87
N SER A 249 -16.18 15.86 -17.36
CA SER A 249 -15.58 14.53 -17.62
C SER A 249 -16.03 13.51 -16.59
N LYS A 250 -15.99 12.21 -16.92
CA LYS A 250 -16.17 11.13 -15.93
C LYS A 250 -15.01 11.14 -14.91
N ASP A 251 -15.27 10.74 -13.67
CA ASP A 251 -14.26 10.76 -12.61
C ASP A 251 -13.35 9.51 -12.54
N SER A 252 -13.77 8.42 -13.18
CA SER A 252 -13.06 7.13 -13.16
C SER A 252 -11.61 7.17 -13.67
N ASP A 253 -11.25 8.17 -14.50
CA ASP A 253 -9.87 8.36 -14.95
C ASP A 253 -8.96 8.99 -13.86
N TYR A 254 -9.52 9.47 -12.76
CA TYR A 254 -8.80 10.12 -11.65
C TYR A 254 -8.97 9.42 -10.29
N LEU A 255 -9.97 8.55 -10.17
CA LEU A 255 -10.21 7.72 -8.98
C LEU A 255 -9.13 6.63 -8.85
N LEU A 256 -8.57 6.46 -7.65
CA LEU A 256 -7.54 5.44 -7.35
C LEU A 256 -8.11 4.02 -7.34
N GLU A 257 -9.37 3.86 -6.92
CA GLU A 257 -10.02 2.58 -6.65
C GLU A 257 -10.65 1.87 -7.87
N ARG A 258 -10.22 2.18 -9.11
CA ARG A 258 -10.86 1.79 -10.40
C ARG A 258 -11.36 0.34 -10.54
N ASN A 259 -10.73 -0.63 -9.87
CA ASN A 259 -10.98 -2.06 -10.05
C ASN A 259 -11.95 -2.70 -9.03
N LYS A 260 -12.60 -1.92 -8.16
CA LYS A 260 -13.66 -2.45 -7.28
C LYS A 260 -15.02 -2.40 -8.00
N LYS A 261 -15.91 -3.37 -7.73
CA LYS A 261 -17.34 -3.24 -8.07
C LYS A 261 -17.95 -2.20 -7.15
N LEU A 262 -18.13 -0.99 -7.67
CA LEU A 262 -18.54 0.18 -6.88
C LEU A 262 -19.98 0.56 -7.23
N GLN A 263 -20.75 0.95 -6.22
CA GLN A 263 -22.14 1.37 -6.39
C GLN A 263 -22.20 2.89 -6.57
N VAL A 264 -22.57 3.31 -7.78
CA VAL A 264 -23.02 4.68 -8.07
C VAL A 264 -24.46 4.79 -7.59
N TYR A 265 -24.78 5.83 -6.84
CA TYR A 265 -26.17 6.16 -6.52
C TYR A 265 -26.78 6.98 -7.65
N HIS A 266 -28.03 6.66 -8.01
CA HIS A 266 -28.82 7.40 -9.00
C HIS A 266 -30.06 7.98 -8.32
N ALA A 267 -30.23 9.30 -8.41
CA ALA A 267 -31.34 10.02 -7.82
C ALA A 267 -32.71 9.49 -8.30
N THR A 268 -33.53 9.02 -7.37
CA THR A 268 -34.93 8.61 -7.60
C THR A 268 -35.91 9.76 -7.36
N SER A 269 -35.47 10.81 -6.65
CA SER A 269 -36.27 11.98 -6.27
C SER A 269 -35.83 13.24 -7.02
N MET A 270 -36.73 14.20 -7.16
CA MET A 270 -36.47 15.49 -7.81
C MET A 270 -35.42 16.31 -7.04
N ILE A 271 -34.35 16.71 -7.74
CA ILE A 271 -33.30 17.59 -7.19
C ILE A 271 -33.81 19.03 -7.10
N LYS A 272 -33.51 19.71 -6.00
CA LYS A 272 -33.94 21.08 -5.70
C LYS A 272 -32.75 22.03 -5.59
N TYR A 273 -32.90 23.22 -6.15
CA TYR A 273 -31.90 24.29 -6.13
C TYR A 273 -32.41 25.45 -5.25
N THR A 274 -32.44 25.24 -3.93
CA THR A 274 -33.01 26.22 -2.97
C THR A 274 -32.00 27.22 -2.42
N LYS A 275 -30.74 26.81 -2.24
CA LYS A 275 -29.66 27.65 -1.69
C LYS A 275 -28.63 28.10 -2.73
N ILE A 276 -28.60 27.47 -3.91
CA ILE A 276 -27.65 27.78 -4.99
C ILE A 276 -28.40 27.97 -6.30
N PRO A 277 -27.93 28.82 -7.22
CA PRO A 277 -28.50 28.96 -8.55
C PRO A 277 -28.50 27.64 -9.34
N THR A 278 -29.53 27.43 -10.15
CA THR A 278 -29.66 26.26 -11.05
C THR A 278 -28.49 26.13 -12.03
N ILE A 279 -27.94 27.27 -12.45
CA ILE A 279 -26.81 27.41 -13.36
C ILE A 279 -25.46 26.98 -12.75
N THR A 280 -25.39 26.71 -11.44
CA THR A 280 -24.14 26.33 -10.76
C THR A 280 -23.54 25.05 -11.33
N ALA A 281 -24.34 24.01 -11.57
CA ALA A 281 -23.94 22.79 -12.26
C ALA A 281 -25.18 22.06 -12.82
N PRO A 282 -25.07 21.36 -13.97
CA PRO A 282 -26.22 20.74 -14.62
C PRO A 282 -26.83 19.63 -13.77
N LEU A 283 -28.13 19.41 -13.94
CA LEU A 283 -28.91 18.45 -13.15
C LEU A 283 -28.27 17.04 -13.13
N LYS A 284 -27.66 16.62 -14.25
CA LYS A 284 -26.91 15.35 -14.38
C LYS A 284 -25.79 15.17 -13.35
N VAL A 285 -25.18 16.25 -12.85
CA VAL A 285 -24.13 16.19 -11.83
C VAL A 285 -24.72 15.82 -10.47
N TYR A 286 -25.81 16.47 -10.06
CA TYR A 286 -26.47 16.16 -8.78
C TYR A 286 -27.38 14.93 -8.82
N GLN A 287 -27.71 14.41 -10.01
CA GLN A 287 -28.43 13.14 -10.18
C GLN A 287 -27.58 11.90 -9.89
N THR A 288 -26.25 12.01 -9.93
CA THR A 288 -25.33 10.94 -9.56
C THR A 288 -24.53 11.31 -8.33
N SER A 289 -24.16 10.30 -7.56
CA SER A 289 -23.14 10.45 -6.53
C SER A 289 -22.40 9.15 -6.30
N TRP A 290 -21.18 9.29 -5.79
CA TRP A 290 -20.48 8.20 -5.14
C TRP A 290 -20.95 8.09 -3.70
N SER A 291 -21.36 6.90 -3.29
CA SER A 291 -21.84 6.60 -1.94
C SER A 291 -20.92 5.60 -1.24
N THR A 292 -20.67 5.80 0.06
CA THR A 292 -19.95 4.81 0.89
C THR A 292 -20.80 3.58 1.27
N LYS A 293 -22.12 3.61 1.03
CA LYS A 293 -23.09 2.58 1.41
C LYS A 293 -23.11 1.46 0.37
N SER A 294 -22.30 0.43 0.61
CA SER A 294 -22.43 -0.84 -0.11
C SER A 294 -23.07 -1.91 0.77
N SER A 295 -24.18 -2.49 0.30
CA SER A 295 -24.90 -3.58 0.97
C SER A 295 -24.10 -4.87 1.12
N TYR A 296 -22.90 -4.95 0.53
CA TYR A 296 -22.04 -6.13 0.52
C TYR A 296 -20.62 -5.90 1.08
N ILE A 297 -20.26 -4.68 1.50
CA ILE A 297 -18.87 -4.36 1.90
C ILE A 297 -18.83 -3.82 3.33
N LYS A 298 -18.30 -4.64 4.25
CA LYS A 298 -18.14 -4.30 5.68
C LYS A 298 -16.80 -3.57 5.94
N LYS A 299 -16.57 -2.43 5.27
CA LYS A 299 -15.38 -1.58 5.46
C LYS A 299 -15.75 -0.10 5.57
N THR A 300 -14.87 0.68 6.21
CA THR A 300 -14.82 2.14 6.04
C THR A 300 -14.38 2.46 4.61
N THR A 301 -15.34 2.80 3.75
CA THR A 301 -15.04 3.18 2.36
C THR A 301 -14.39 4.56 2.33
N THR A 302 -13.23 4.64 1.68
CA THR A 302 -12.52 5.87 1.35
C THR A 302 -12.49 6.01 -0.16
N PHE A 303 -12.76 7.20 -0.68
CA PHE A 303 -12.64 7.53 -2.10
C PHE A 303 -11.49 8.52 -2.28
N THR A 304 -10.56 8.21 -3.19
CA THR A 304 -9.36 9.01 -3.41
C THR A 304 -9.25 9.43 -4.88
N TRP A 305 -9.41 10.71 -5.16
CA TRP A 305 -9.12 11.28 -6.47
C TRP A 305 -7.72 11.89 -6.49
N LYS A 306 -6.95 11.55 -7.54
CA LYS A 306 -5.63 12.12 -7.82
C LYS A 306 -5.70 12.97 -9.08
N LEU A 307 -5.49 14.26 -8.93
CA LEU A 307 -5.64 15.25 -9.99
C LEU A 307 -4.29 15.87 -10.33
N PRO A 308 -3.70 15.61 -11.50
CA PRO A 308 -2.42 16.20 -11.88
C PRO A 308 -2.59 17.71 -12.10
N VAL A 309 -1.88 18.52 -11.31
CA VAL A 309 -1.90 19.99 -11.33
C VAL A 309 -0.47 20.56 -11.30
N ASP A 310 -0.28 21.81 -11.72
CA ASP A 310 1.04 22.44 -11.78
C ASP A 310 1.55 22.88 -10.39
N LEU A 311 2.86 22.78 -10.17
CA LEU A 311 3.50 23.26 -8.94
C LEU A 311 3.67 24.79 -8.96
N GLY A 312 3.64 25.40 -7.77
CA GLY A 312 3.89 26.83 -7.57
C GLY A 312 2.66 27.73 -7.71
N PHE A 313 1.45 27.17 -7.68
CA PHE A 313 0.17 27.87 -7.81
C PHE A 313 -0.77 27.62 -6.62
N ARG A 314 -1.76 28.49 -6.45
CA ARG A 314 -2.94 28.26 -5.61
C ARG A 314 -4.06 27.63 -6.44
N TYR A 315 -4.86 26.80 -5.80
CA TYR A 315 -5.96 26.06 -6.40
C TYR A 315 -7.24 26.23 -5.60
N MET A 316 -8.31 26.69 -6.25
CA MET A 316 -9.67 26.54 -5.73
C MET A 316 -10.20 25.16 -6.11
N VAL A 317 -10.72 24.44 -5.12
CA VAL A 317 -11.36 23.13 -5.23
C VAL A 317 -12.82 23.30 -4.80
N ARG A 318 -13.74 23.18 -5.76
CA ARG A 318 -15.18 23.19 -5.51
C ARG A 318 -15.69 21.76 -5.46
N LEU A 319 -16.34 21.40 -4.36
CA LEU A 319 -16.98 20.11 -4.16
C LEU A 319 -18.50 20.27 -4.18
N HIS A 320 -19.19 19.51 -5.04
CA HIS A 320 -20.64 19.54 -5.19
C HIS A 320 -21.27 18.31 -4.53
N PHE A 321 -22.34 18.53 -3.77
CA PHE A 321 -23.03 17.51 -3.00
C PHE A 321 -24.53 17.55 -3.23
N CYS A 322 -25.16 16.38 -3.19
CA CYS A 322 -26.58 16.22 -2.95
C CYS A 322 -26.81 14.94 -2.14
N GLN A 323 -27.69 15.00 -1.13
CA GLN A 323 -28.04 13.86 -0.28
C GLN A 323 -29.43 13.35 -0.69
N HIS A 324 -29.51 12.16 -1.29
CA HIS A 324 -30.72 11.69 -1.97
C HIS A 324 -31.73 10.96 -1.07
N GLU A 325 -31.28 10.26 -0.03
CA GLU A 325 -32.14 9.46 0.86
C GLU A 325 -32.13 9.98 2.31
N PRO A 326 -33.28 9.88 3.02
CA PRO A 326 -33.30 10.07 4.47
C PRO A 326 -32.66 8.87 5.17
N GLU A 327 -31.55 9.11 5.86
CA GLU A 327 -30.95 8.09 6.73
C GLU A 327 -31.89 7.71 7.89
N LYS A 328 -31.78 6.47 8.36
CA LYS A 328 -32.42 6.06 9.62
C LYS A 328 -31.76 6.81 10.77
N LYS A 329 -32.46 7.79 11.35
CA LYS A 329 -32.00 8.59 12.49
C LYS A 329 -31.27 7.73 13.52
N THR A 330 -29.99 8.01 13.73
CA THR A 330 -29.24 7.50 14.88
C THR A 330 -29.60 8.35 16.10
N ASN A 331 -29.81 7.73 17.26
CA ASN A 331 -30.41 8.39 18.43
C ASN A 331 -29.56 9.52 19.06
N ASN A 332 -28.30 9.71 18.62
CA ASN A 332 -27.32 10.54 19.32
C ASN A 332 -26.76 11.72 18.47
N GLY A 333 -27.31 11.99 17.28
CA GLY A 333 -26.99 13.20 16.50
C GLY A 333 -25.51 13.35 16.06
N GLN A 334 -24.79 12.25 15.83
CA GLN A 334 -23.36 12.30 15.53
C GLN A 334 -22.99 12.12 14.04
N LYS A 335 -22.51 13.22 13.46
CA LYS A 335 -21.33 13.35 12.57
C LYS A 335 -21.30 12.51 11.30
N GLU A 336 -21.44 13.21 10.16
CA GLU A 336 -21.71 12.59 8.86
C GLU A 336 -20.46 12.07 8.10
N PHE A 337 -19.53 12.91 7.61
CA PHE A 337 -18.23 12.42 7.07
C PHE A 337 -17.12 13.47 7.08
N GLY A 338 -15.90 13.09 6.66
CA GLY A 338 -14.73 13.97 6.56
C GLY A 338 -14.19 14.15 5.14
N ILE A 339 -13.58 15.32 4.89
CA ILE A 339 -12.94 15.69 3.62
C ILE A 339 -11.48 16.08 3.87
N LEU A 340 -10.56 15.47 3.11
CA LEU A 340 -9.19 15.94 2.97
C LEU A 340 -8.97 16.56 1.59
N VAL A 341 -8.30 17.71 1.55
CA VAL A 341 -7.81 18.35 0.33
C VAL A 341 -6.30 18.49 0.46
N ASN A 342 -5.56 18.00 -0.53
CA ASN A 342 -4.10 17.93 -0.53
C ASN A 342 -3.49 17.26 0.73
N ASN A 343 -4.11 16.17 1.19
CA ASN A 343 -3.77 15.46 2.43
C ASN A 343 -3.91 16.28 3.73
N GLN A 344 -4.55 17.45 3.70
CA GLN A 344 -4.88 18.25 4.88
C GLN A 344 -6.39 18.21 5.13
N ILE A 345 -6.78 18.31 6.41
CA ILE A 345 -8.19 18.28 6.82
C ILE A 345 -8.88 19.57 6.35
N ALA A 346 -9.78 19.44 5.38
CA ALA A 346 -10.65 20.52 4.96
C ALA A 346 -11.89 20.58 5.86
N GLU A 347 -12.52 19.43 6.12
CA GLU A 347 -13.66 19.30 7.02
C GLU A 347 -13.58 18.00 7.84
N THR A 348 -14.10 18.05 9.08
CA THR A 348 -14.16 16.88 9.98
C THR A 348 -15.58 16.38 10.25
N ASN A 349 -16.61 17.21 10.03
CA ASN A 349 -18.01 16.87 10.30
C ASN A 349 -18.88 17.50 9.20
N VAL A 350 -18.86 16.90 8.01
CA VAL A 350 -19.62 17.35 6.84
C VAL A 350 -21.05 16.85 6.94
N ASP A 351 -21.99 17.75 7.22
CA ASP A 351 -23.44 17.47 7.21
C ASP A 351 -24.07 18.11 5.96
N VAL A 352 -24.34 17.27 4.95
CA VAL A 352 -24.87 17.73 3.65
C VAL A 352 -26.35 18.12 3.78
N THR A 353 -27.08 17.46 4.67
CA THR A 353 -28.53 17.67 4.85
C THR A 353 -28.80 19.06 5.43
N ASN A 354 -28.05 19.47 6.44
CA ASN A 354 -28.08 20.80 7.06
C ASN A 354 -27.52 21.88 6.11
N TRP A 355 -26.42 21.58 5.41
CA TRP A 355 -25.92 22.48 4.37
C TRP A 355 -26.98 22.75 3.29
N GLY A 356 -27.73 21.75 2.83
CA GLY A 356 -28.85 21.92 1.90
C GLY A 356 -30.13 22.49 2.53
N GLY A 357 -30.37 22.23 3.81
CA GLY A 357 -31.68 22.43 4.44
C GLY A 357 -32.70 21.33 4.08
N GLY A 358 -32.25 20.14 3.69
CA GLY A 358 -33.09 18.99 3.37
C GLY A 358 -32.52 18.04 2.32
N PHE A 359 -33.17 16.88 2.19
CA PHE A 359 -32.84 15.86 1.18
C PHE A 359 -33.20 16.31 -0.25
N GLY A 360 -32.43 15.84 -1.23
CA GLY A 360 -32.56 16.22 -2.63
C GLY A 360 -32.12 17.66 -2.95
N VAL A 361 -31.55 18.40 -1.99
CA VAL A 361 -31.06 19.77 -2.23
C VAL A 361 -29.62 19.74 -2.74
N ALA A 362 -29.34 20.48 -3.82
CA ALA A 362 -28.01 20.67 -4.36
C ALA A 362 -27.24 21.76 -3.59
N VAL A 363 -25.99 21.47 -3.20
CA VAL A 363 -25.08 22.42 -2.54
C VAL A 363 -23.63 22.25 -3.01
N TYR A 364 -22.78 23.24 -2.77
CA TYR A 364 -21.34 23.13 -2.97
C TYR A 364 -20.54 23.79 -1.83
N LYS A 365 -19.24 23.48 -1.76
CA LYS A 365 -18.25 24.14 -0.89
C LYS A 365 -16.94 24.39 -1.63
N ASP A 366 -16.34 25.56 -1.36
CA ASP A 366 -15.08 25.99 -1.96
C ASP A 366 -13.94 25.98 -0.95
N TYR A 367 -12.86 25.32 -1.34
CA TYR A 367 -11.62 25.19 -0.58
C TYR A 367 -10.45 25.73 -1.40
N VAL A 368 -9.50 26.42 -0.77
CA VAL A 368 -8.28 26.90 -1.42
C VAL A 368 -7.07 26.20 -0.82
N THR A 369 -6.21 25.64 -1.68
CA THR A 369 -4.96 24.99 -1.29
C THR A 369 -3.79 25.49 -2.14
N THR A 370 -2.55 25.30 -1.67
CA THR A 370 -1.33 25.73 -2.37
C THR A 370 -0.46 24.53 -2.71
N MET A 371 -0.14 24.35 -3.99
CA MET A 371 0.76 23.29 -4.45
C MET A 371 2.21 23.79 -4.37
N ARG A 372 2.88 23.57 -3.24
CA ARG A 372 4.25 24.05 -3.00
C ARG A 372 5.26 23.29 -3.86
N GLY A 373 6.13 24.02 -4.56
CA GLY A 373 7.23 23.48 -5.37
C GLY A 373 7.71 24.50 -6.40
N ASP A 374 8.84 24.23 -7.05
CA ASP A 374 9.30 25.02 -8.20
C ASP A 374 8.36 24.79 -9.41
N LYS A 375 7.89 25.86 -10.04
CA LYS A 375 7.07 25.84 -11.27
C LYS A 375 7.77 25.05 -12.41
N ARG A 376 9.11 24.96 -12.40
CA ARG A 376 9.94 24.18 -13.35
C ARG A 376 9.91 22.66 -13.11
N ASN A 377 9.48 22.22 -11.93
CA ASN A 377 9.42 20.78 -11.63
C ASN A 377 8.27 20.07 -12.36
N GLY A 378 7.25 20.81 -12.82
CA GLY A 378 6.15 20.31 -13.63
C GLY A 378 4.88 20.11 -12.80
N LYS A 379 4.25 18.95 -12.95
CA LYS A 379 2.99 18.60 -12.28
C LYS A 379 3.18 17.69 -11.06
N SER A 380 2.20 17.73 -10.17
CA SER A 380 2.05 16.84 -9.01
C SER A 380 0.58 16.53 -8.78
N ASP A 381 0.28 15.42 -8.09
CA ASP A 381 -1.09 15.01 -7.77
C ASP A 381 -1.64 15.89 -6.63
N LEU A 382 -2.65 16.71 -6.92
CA LEU A 382 -3.57 17.21 -5.92
C LEU A 382 -4.48 16.04 -5.50
N VAL A 383 -4.42 15.67 -4.22
CA VAL A 383 -5.18 14.53 -3.68
C VAL A 383 -6.43 15.02 -2.95
N ILE A 384 -7.60 14.52 -3.33
CA ILE A 384 -8.88 14.77 -2.65
C ILE A 384 -9.37 13.44 -2.08
N VAL A 385 -9.68 13.41 -0.79
CA VAL A 385 -10.13 12.19 -0.09
C VAL A 385 -11.45 12.46 0.63
N ILE A 386 -12.43 11.60 0.41
CA ILE A 386 -13.65 11.53 1.22
C ILE A 386 -13.61 10.25 2.04
N PHE A 387 -13.81 10.39 3.35
CA PHE A 387 -13.74 9.29 4.31
C PHE A 387 -14.92 9.34 5.28
N SER A 388 -15.62 8.22 5.44
CA SER A 388 -16.63 8.11 6.51
C SER A 388 -15.95 7.79 7.83
N ILE A 389 -16.40 8.47 8.90
CA ILE A 389 -15.87 8.38 10.26
C ILE A 389 -16.59 7.27 11.06
N SER A 390 -17.76 6.83 10.59
CA SER A 390 -18.62 5.85 11.27
C SER A 390 -19.18 4.83 10.27
N ARG A 391 -19.33 3.57 10.72
CA ARG A 391 -19.93 2.50 9.89
C ARG A 391 -21.41 2.71 9.56
N LEU A 392 -22.04 3.73 10.14
CA LEU A 392 -23.47 4.01 10.01
C LEU A 392 -23.81 5.13 9.02
N VAL A 393 -22.81 5.90 8.53
CA VAL A 393 -23.07 7.19 7.89
C VAL A 393 -22.48 7.31 6.49
N GLU A 394 -23.29 7.82 5.58
CA GLU A 394 -23.09 7.80 4.13
C GLU A 394 -22.32 9.03 3.63
N GLY A 395 -21.06 8.84 3.22
CA GLY A 395 -20.29 9.87 2.53
C GLY A 395 -20.73 9.99 1.08
N THR A 396 -21.12 11.19 0.65
CA THR A 396 -21.59 11.50 -0.72
C THR A 396 -20.67 12.52 -1.41
N LEU A 397 -20.53 12.41 -2.74
CA LEU A 397 -20.01 13.47 -3.61
C LEU A 397 -20.65 13.34 -5.00
N SER A 398 -21.08 14.46 -5.59
CA SER A 398 -21.78 14.52 -6.88
C SER A 398 -20.94 15.17 -8.00
N GLY A 399 -20.09 16.14 -7.66
CA GLY A 399 -19.30 16.88 -8.64
C GLY A 399 -18.03 17.46 -8.05
N LEU A 400 -17.05 17.76 -8.90
CA LEU A 400 -15.75 18.27 -8.50
C LEU A 400 -15.18 19.19 -9.58
N GLU A 401 -14.88 20.43 -9.23
CA GLU A 401 -14.15 21.39 -10.09
C GLU A 401 -12.85 21.83 -9.42
N VAL A 402 -11.77 21.97 -10.21
CA VAL A 402 -10.48 22.47 -9.76
C VAL A 402 -9.98 23.56 -10.68
N PHE A 403 -9.81 24.76 -10.11
CA PHE A 403 -9.34 25.94 -10.79
C PHE A 403 -7.97 26.35 -10.25
N LYS A 404 -7.00 26.55 -11.15
CA LYS A 404 -5.75 27.25 -10.82
C LYS A 404 -6.04 28.74 -10.74
N LEU A 405 -5.53 29.41 -9.72
CA LEU A 405 -5.62 30.87 -9.56
C LEU A 405 -4.35 31.56 -10.06
N SER A 406 -4.47 32.79 -10.56
CA SER A 406 -3.32 33.58 -11.01
C SER A 406 -2.33 33.84 -9.87
N ASN A 407 -1.05 33.89 -10.24
CA ASN A 407 0.02 34.33 -9.36
C ASN A 407 -0.03 35.85 -9.14
N PRO A 408 0.71 36.40 -8.16
CA PRO A 408 1.01 37.84 -8.09
C PRO A 408 1.70 38.41 -9.34
N ASP A 409 2.23 37.54 -10.22
CA ASP A 409 2.80 37.89 -11.53
C ASP A 409 1.73 37.92 -12.67
N ASP A 410 0.44 37.98 -12.33
CA ASP A 410 -0.73 37.87 -13.23
C ASP A 410 -0.68 36.73 -14.24
N SER A 411 -0.04 35.61 -13.87
CA SER A 411 0.17 34.48 -14.77
C SER A 411 -0.45 33.19 -14.25
N LEU A 412 -1.05 32.43 -15.18
CA LEU A 412 -1.56 31.07 -15.01
C LEU A 412 -0.65 30.01 -15.68
N ALA A 413 0.41 30.45 -16.36
CA ALA A 413 1.23 29.60 -17.22
C ALA A 413 2.05 28.57 -16.44
N GLY A 414 1.66 27.29 -16.54
CA GLY A 414 2.45 26.14 -16.08
C GLY A 414 3.56 25.74 -17.07
N SER A 415 4.46 24.86 -16.64
CA SER A 415 5.46 24.25 -17.52
C SER A 415 4.82 23.24 -18.48
N ASN A 416 5.39 23.07 -19.68
CA ASN A 416 5.00 21.97 -20.58
C ASN A 416 5.21 20.60 -19.89
N PRO A 417 4.37 19.58 -20.19
CA PRO A 417 4.55 18.23 -19.66
C PRO A 417 5.95 17.66 -19.99
N LYS A 418 6.58 17.01 -19.00
CA LYS A 418 7.83 16.26 -19.21
C LYS A 418 7.51 14.92 -19.88
N PHE A 419 8.27 14.57 -20.91
CA PHE A 419 8.04 13.35 -21.69
C PHE A 419 8.95 12.22 -21.17
N GLU A 420 8.35 11.17 -20.61
CA GLU A 420 9.04 9.89 -20.43
C GLU A 420 8.91 9.09 -21.72
N LEU A 421 10.04 8.67 -22.29
CA LEU A 421 10.10 8.14 -23.65
C LEU A 421 9.73 6.64 -23.68
N HIS A 422 8.45 6.34 -23.43
CA HIS A 422 7.90 5.01 -23.71
C HIS A 422 7.88 4.76 -25.22
N SER A 423 8.64 3.76 -25.68
CA SER A 423 8.65 3.34 -27.07
C SER A 423 7.29 2.75 -27.47
N SER A 424 6.50 3.51 -28.23
CA SER A 424 5.24 3.03 -28.79
C SER A 424 5.51 1.99 -29.88
N SER A 425 5.20 0.71 -29.59
CA SER A 425 5.10 -0.31 -30.63
C SER A 425 3.92 0.00 -31.56
N ASN A 426 4.16 0.02 -32.88
CA ASN A 426 3.17 0.34 -33.89
C ASN A 426 1.87 -0.48 -33.73
N TRP A 427 0.76 0.20 -33.42
CA TRP A 427 -0.59 -0.34 -33.54
C TRP A 427 -1.31 0.43 -34.66
N MET A 428 -1.27 -0.10 -35.88
CA MET A 428 -2.19 0.30 -36.93
C MET A 428 -3.55 -0.38 -36.68
N PRO A 429 -4.64 0.37 -36.45
CA PRO A 429 -5.97 -0.21 -36.47
C PRO A 429 -6.34 -0.52 -37.92
N LYS A 430 -6.52 -1.81 -38.25
CA LYS A 430 -7.17 -2.20 -39.51
C LYS A 430 -8.64 -1.76 -39.44
N LEU A 431 -9.05 -0.84 -40.31
CA LEU A 431 -10.48 -0.58 -40.50
C LEU A 431 -11.15 -1.80 -41.15
N PRO A 432 -12.28 -2.29 -40.63
CA PRO A 432 -13.25 -3.01 -41.44
C PRO A 432 -14.05 -1.95 -42.24
N ALA A 433 -13.99 -2.03 -43.56
CA ALA A 433 -14.88 -1.25 -44.42
C ALA A 433 -16.31 -1.76 -44.23
N PHE A 434 -17.18 -0.96 -43.61
CA PHE A 434 -18.61 -1.22 -43.55
C PHE A 434 -19.27 -0.90 -44.90
N GLY A 435 -19.06 -1.81 -45.86
CA GLY A 435 -19.99 -1.98 -46.97
C GLY A 435 -21.33 -2.52 -46.45
N THR A 436 -22.42 -1.92 -46.93
CA THR A 436 -23.83 -2.27 -46.76
C THR A 436 -24.08 -3.74 -46.36
N LEU A 437 -24.42 -4.01 -45.09
CA LEU A 437 -24.67 -5.37 -44.62
C LEU A 437 -26.12 -5.81 -44.83
N ASN A 438 -26.29 -7.00 -45.44
CA ASN A 438 -27.59 -7.57 -45.79
C ASN A 438 -28.53 -7.78 -44.59
N ALA A 439 -29.82 -7.50 -44.79
CA ALA A 439 -30.89 -7.63 -43.79
C ALA A 439 -31.08 -9.04 -43.18
N VAL A 440 -30.44 -10.07 -43.75
CA VAL A 440 -30.41 -11.44 -43.22
C VAL A 440 -29.54 -11.53 -41.96
N ALA A 441 -28.41 -10.83 -41.90
CA ALA A 441 -27.49 -10.88 -40.76
C ALA A 441 -28.13 -10.30 -39.50
N THR A 442 -28.85 -9.18 -39.62
CA THR A 442 -29.55 -8.52 -38.51
C THR A 442 -30.62 -9.43 -37.89
N LYS A 443 -31.35 -10.19 -38.72
CA LYS A 443 -32.35 -11.16 -38.24
C LYS A 443 -31.70 -12.34 -37.51
N LEU A 444 -30.55 -12.83 -37.98
CA LEU A 444 -29.82 -13.92 -37.32
C LEU A 444 -29.27 -13.50 -35.95
N ILE A 445 -28.70 -12.30 -35.84
CA ILE A 445 -28.22 -11.74 -34.56
C ILE A 445 -29.37 -11.61 -33.56
N PHE A 446 -30.52 -11.05 -33.99
CA PHE A 446 -31.69 -10.88 -33.14
C PHE A 446 -32.24 -12.22 -32.61
N LEU A 447 -32.28 -13.24 -33.47
CA LEU A 447 -32.68 -14.61 -33.10
C LEU A 447 -31.73 -15.23 -32.07
N ILE A 448 -30.41 -15.07 -32.24
CA ILE A 448 -29.41 -15.57 -31.30
C ILE A 448 -29.52 -14.84 -29.94
N THR A 449 -29.73 -13.52 -29.93
CA THR A 449 -29.90 -12.78 -28.66
C THR A 449 -31.17 -13.18 -27.91
N THR A 450 -32.29 -13.40 -28.61
CA THR A 450 -33.55 -13.81 -27.98
C THR A 450 -33.48 -15.24 -27.44
N LEU A 451 -32.84 -16.18 -28.14
CA LEU A 451 -32.54 -17.53 -27.64
C LEU A 451 -31.69 -17.52 -26.35
N ASN A 452 -30.64 -16.70 -26.30
CA ASN A 452 -29.81 -16.58 -25.10
C ASN A 452 -30.58 -16.01 -23.90
N ILE A 453 -31.48 -15.05 -24.11
CA ILE A 453 -32.35 -14.52 -23.05
C ILE A 453 -33.32 -15.59 -22.54
N ILE A 454 -33.91 -16.39 -23.44
CA ILE A 454 -34.81 -17.50 -23.05
C ILE A 454 -34.07 -18.55 -22.21
N VAL A 455 -32.87 -18.96 -22.60
CA VAL A 455 -32.04 -19.90 -21.83
C VAL A 455 -31.65 -19.32 -20.46
N TYR A 456 -31.33 -18.02 -20.40
CA TYR A 456 -31.01 -17.33 -19.14
C TYR A 456 -32.21 -17.30 -18.18
N VAL A 457 -33.40 -16.95 -18.67
CA VAL A 457 -34.65 -16.92 -17.87
C VAL A 457 -35.06 -18.33 -17.43
N GLN A 458 -34.93 -19.34 -18.29
CA GLN A 458 -35.18 -20.73 -17.91
C GLN A 458 -34.22 -21.20 -16.83
N ARG A 459 -32.92 -20.89 -16.94
CA ARG A 459 -31.92 -21.24 -15.93
C ARG A 459 -32.20 -20.58 -14.58
N TRP A 460 -32.56 -19.29 -14.57
CA TRP A 460 -32.97 -18.58 -13.36
C TRP A 460 -34.16 -19.27 -12.65
N PHE A 461 -35.14 -19.75 -13.42
CA PHE A 461 -36.30 -20.50 -12.91
C PHE A 461 -35.96 -21.90 -12.33
N TRP A 462 -34.83 -22.50 -12.72
CA TRP A 462 -34.38 -23.79 -12.18
C TRP A 462 -33.56 -23.61 -10.88
N GLU A 463 -32.87 -22.48 -10.72
CA GLU A 463 -32.02 -22.21 -9.56
C GLU A 463 -32.83 -21.88 -8.27
N GLU A 464 -34.09 -21.43 -8.36
CA GLU A 464 -34.97 -21.22 -7.19
C GLU A 464 -35.52 -22.51 -6.54
N LYS A 465 -35.56 -23.64 -7.25
CA LYS A 465 -36.27 -24.85 -6.76
C LYS A 465 -35.42 -25.86 -5.96
N LEU A 466 -34.12 -25.63 -5.77
CA LEU A 466 -33.21 -26.57 -5.09
C LEU A 466 -32.51 -25.95 -3.87
N GLY A 467 -33.30 -25.47 -2.91
CA GLY A 467 -32.81 -25.00 -1.62
C GLY A 467 -32.70 -26.10 -0.55
N LYS A 468 -31.61 -26.02 0.23
CA LYS A 468 -31.38 -26.58 1.60
C LYS A 468 -31.01 -28.08 1.74
N LYS A 469 -29.86 -28.30 2.37
CA LYS A 469 -29.68 -29.30 3.45
C LYS A 469 -28.63 -28.84 4.46
N SER A 470 -28.86 -29.14 5.74
CA SER A 470 -28.01 -28.80 6.89
C SER A 470 -27.50 -30.09 7.54
N ILE A 471 -26.23 -30.12 7.95
CA ILE A 471 -25.57 -31.08 8.87
C ILE A 471 -24.40 -30.29 9.50
N ARG A 472 -24.41 -29.91 10.78
CA ARG A 472 -24.05 -30.68 12.01
C ARG A 472 -22.58 -31.11 12.11
N SER A 473 -21.91 -30.60 13.15
CA SER A 473 -20.56 -30.95 13.61
C SER A 473 -20.54 -32.16 14.56
N PRO A 474 -19.38 -32.81 14.73
CA PRO A 474 -19.05 -33.49 15.98
C PRO A 474 -17.63 -33.19 16.52
N SER A 475 -17.62 -32.72 17.78
CA SER A 475 -16.66 -32.84 18.90
C SER A 475 -15.18 -33.25 18.71
N LEU A 476 -14.35 -32.51 19.44
CA LEU A 476 -12.91 -32.69 19.75
C LEU A 476 -12.65 -33.84 20.75
N SER A 477 -11.42 -34.37 20.76
CA SER A 477 -10.74 -34.88 21.97
C SER A 477 -9.22 -34.64 21.85
N SER A 478 -8.54 -34.44 22.97
CA SER A 478 -7.32 -33.60 23.07
C SER A 478 -6.10 -34.29 23.71
N SER A 479 -5.02 -33.51 23.90
CA SER A 479 -3.70 -33.83 24.47
C SER A 479 -2.71 -34.55 23.53
N SER A 480 -1.40 -34.26 23.56
CA SER A 480 -0.61 -33.50 24.55
C SER A 480 0.45 -32.58 23.92
N SER A 481 1.01 -31.71 24.78
CA SER A 481 1.91 -30.58 24.58
C SER A 481 3.13 -30.72 23.65
N ASP A 482 3.35 -29.70 22.82
CA ASP A 482 4.67 -29.14 22.49
C ASP A 482 4.57 -27.61 22.30
N ASP A 483 5.64 -26.84 22.56
CA ASP A 483 5.66 -25.41 22.98
C ASP A 483 5.33 -24.37 21.88
N SER A 484 4.23 -24.60 21.19
CA SER A 484 3.73 -23.79 20.07
C SER A 484 2.49 -22.98 20.44
N CYS A 485 2.30 -21.83 19.77
CA CYS A 485 1.13 -20.96 19.91
C CYS A 485 -0.15 -21.78 19.66
N ARG A 486 -0.92 -22.05 20.74
CA ARG A 486 -1.99 -23.07 20.72
C ARG A 486 -3.15 -22.65 19.83
N CYS A 487 -3.56 -23.54 18.92
CA CYS A 487 -4.84 -23.40 18.24
C CYS A 487 -5.95 -23.93 19.16
N PHE A 488 -6.81 -23.05 19.65
CA PHE A 488 -8.00 -23.39 20.43
C PHE A 488 -9.19 -23.61 19.49
N SER A 489 -10.06 -24.57 19.81
CA SER A 489 -11.36 -24.69 19.16
C SER A 489 -12.34 -23.64 19.68
N LEU A 490 -13.32 -23.24 18.85
CA LEU A 490 -14.38 -22.32 19.28
C LEU A 490 -15.21 -22.90 20.45
N ALA A 491 -15.27 -24.23 20.59
CA ALA A 491 -15.92 -24.89 21.72
C ALA A 491 -15.16 -24.65 23.04
N GLU A 492 -13.82 -24.74 23.03
CA GLU A 492 -12.98 -24.39 24.20
C GLU A 492 -13.11 -22.91 24.56
N ILE A 493 -13.14 -22.00 23.58
CA ILE A 493 -13.33 -20.57 23.84
C ILE A 493 -14.73 -20.28 24.40
N ASN A 494 -15.78 -20.91 23.86
CA ASN A 494 -17.14 -20.77 24.38
C ASN A 494 -17.24 -21.28 25.82
N ALA A 495 -16.62 -22.41 26.15
CA ALA A 495 -16.55 -22.90 27.54
C ALA A 495 -15.80 -21.91 28.44
N ALA A 496 -14.63 -21.44 27.99
CA ALA A 496 -13.77 -20.52 28.75
C ALA A 496 -14.39 -19.14 29.00
N THR A 497 -15.37 -18.71 28.17
CA THR A 497 -16.01 -17.38 28.24
C THR A 497 -17.51 -17.44 28.57
N CYS A 498 -18.02 -18.60 29.00
CA CYS A 498 -19.46 -18.82 29.23
C CYS A 498 -20.36 -18.40 28.04
N ASN A 499 -19.93 -18.73 26.81
CA ASN A 499 -20.50 -18.29 25.53
C ASN A 499 -20.41 -16.77 25.30
N PHE A 500 -19.26 -16.17 25.61
CA PHE A 500 -19.01 -14.72 25.53
C PHE A 500 -19.98 -13.91 26.40
N ASP A 501 -20.14 -14.33 27.65
CA ASP A 501 -20.99 -13.63 28.64
C ASP A 501 -20.52 -12.17 28.81
N LYS A 502 -21.47 -11.23 28.85
CA LYS A 502 -21.19 -9.81 28.99
C LYS A 502 -20.57 -9.44 30.34
N SER A 503 -20.85 -10.21 31.39
CA SER A 503 -20.26 -10.05 32.72
C SER A 503 -18.76 -10.34 32.75
N LEU A 504 -18.24 -11.09 31.77
CA LEU A 504 -16.82 -11.40 31.64
C LEU A 504 -16.07 -10.40 30.75
N VAL A 505 -16.72 -9.36 30.21
CA VAL A 505 -16.05 -8.33 29.41
C VAL A 505 -15.15 -7.48 30.30
N ILE A 506 -13.84 -7.51 30.03
CA ILE A 506 -12.81 -6.73 30.72
C ILE A 506 -12.27 -5.58 29.88
N GLY A 507 -12.68 -5.47 28.62
CA GLY A 507 -12.31 -4.36 27.75
C GLY A 507 -13.11 -4.36 26.45
N MET A 508 -13.51 -3.18 25.96
CA MET A 508 -14.27 -3.04 24.73
C MET A 508 -13.68 -1.94 23.84
N GLY A 509 -13.08 -2.35 22.72
CA GLY A 509 -12.52 -1.43 21.73
C GLY A 509 -13.35 -1.38 20.44
N GLY A 510 -13.01 -0.47 19.52
CA GLY A 510 -13.72 -0.31 18.24
C GLY A 510 -13.62 -1.49 17.27
N PHE A 511 -12.69 -2.43 17.52
CA PHE A 511 -12.37 -3.52 16.59
C PHE A 511 -12.44 -4.93 17.23
N ALA A 512 -12.33 -5.02 18.56
CA ALA A 512 -12.34 -6.26 19.33
C ALA A 512 -12.97 -6.06 20.73
N THR A 513 -13.53 -7.13 21.29
CA THR A 513 -13.98 -7.20 22.68
C THR A 513 -13.12 -8.20 23.43
N VAL A 514 -12.63 -7.82 24.61
CA VAL A 514 -11.76 -8.65 25.45
C VAL A 514 -12.58 -9.23 26.61
N TYR A 515 -12.56 -10.55 26.73
CA TYR A 515 -13.23 -11.30 27.78
C TYR A 515 -12.18 -11.88 28.73
N LYS A 516 -12.44 -11.86 30.04
CA LYS A 516 -11.77 -12.74 30.98
C LYS A 516 -12.30 -14.16 30.73
N GLY A 517 -11.40 -15.12 30.63
CA GLY A 517 -11.78 -16.52 30.51
C GLY A 517 -10.85 -17.44 31.27
N VAL A 518 -11.25 -18.69 31.40
CA VAL A 518 -10.44 -19.72 32.06
C VAL A 518 -10.34 -20.94 31.15
N ILE A 519 -9.10 -21.34 30.84
CA ILE A 519 -8.78 -22.50 29.99
C ILE A 519 -8.16 -23.61 30.84
N ASP A 520 -7.98 -24.77 30.21
CA ASP A 520 -7.36 -25.96 30.83
C ASP A 520 -8.10 -26.42 32.09
N ASP A 521 -9.41 -26.68 31.92
CA ASP A 521 -10.34 -27.18 32.93
C ASP A 521 -10.36 -26.40 34.26
N GLY A 522 -10.07 -25.09 34.17
CA GLY A 522 -10.05 -24.17 35.32
C GLY A 522 -8.65 -23.73 35.75
N ALA A 523 -7.59 -24.35 35.22
CA ALA A 523 -6.23 -24.16 35.71
C ALA A 523 -5.57 -22.81 35.35
N LYS A 524 -6.00 -22.14 34.26
CA LYS A 524 -5.33 -20.91 33.79
C LYS A 524 -6.30 -19.82 33.36
N THR A 525 -6.21 -18.66 34.01
CA THR A 525 -6.95 -17.45 33.62
C THR A 525 -6.26 -16.75 32.45
N VAL A 526 -7.05 -16.29 31.47
CA VAL A 526 -6.58 -15.71 30.20
C VAL A 526 -7.43 -14.52 29.77
N ALA A 527 -6.84 -13.64 28.95
CA ALA A 527 -7.55 -12.56 28.27
C ALA A 527 -7.86 -12.98 26.82
N ILE A 528 -9.14 -13.05 26.47
CA ILE A 528 -9.64 -13.56 25.20
C ILE A 528 -10.13 -12.38 24.36
N LYS A 529 -9.27 -11.89 23.47
CA LYS A 529 -9.52 -10.77 22.54
C LYS A 529 -10.25 -11.31 21.30
N ARG A 530 -11.59 -11.25 21.32
CA ARG A 530 -12.45 -11.63 20.19
C ARG A 530 -12.51 -10.48 19.19
N MET A 531 -11.96 -10.70 17.99
CA MET A 531 -12.03 -9.73 16.90
C MET A 531 -13.45 -9.66 16.35
N SER A 532 -13.90 -8.48 15.92
CA SER A 532 -15.20 -8.35 15.28
C SER A 532 -15.25 -9.11 13.94
N SER A 533 -16.12 -10.13 13.84
CA SER A 533 -16.28 -11.10 12.74
C SER A 533 -16.73 -10.52 11.39
N ARG A 534 -16.48 -9.23 11.16
CA ARG A 534 -17.04 -8.42 10.09
C ARG A 534 -16.05 -7.45 9.43
N SER A 535 -14.77 -7.37 9.81
CA SER A 535 -13.82 -6.45 9.15
C SER A 535 -12.58 -7.17 8.58
N GLN A 536 -12.13 -6.76 7.39
CA GLN A 536 -10.87 -7.29 6.81
C GLN A 536 -9.65 -6.66 7.50
N GLU A 537 -9.83 -5.46 8.06
CA GLU A 537 -8.86 -4.78 8.91
C GLU A 537 -8.58 -5.58 10.17
N GLY A 538 -9.63 -6.04 10.88
CA GLY A 538 -9.49 -6.94 12.03
C GLY A 538 -8.85 -8.28 11.68
N ALA A 539 -9.04 -8.80 10.47
CA ALA A 539 -8.32 -9.98 9.99
C ALA A 539 -6.83 -9.70 9.74
N LEU A 540 -6.48 -8.54 9.16
CA LEU A 540 -5.09 -8.13 8.97
C LEU A 540 -4.39 -7.86 10.31
N GLU A 541 -5.07 -7.20 11.24
CA GLU A 541 -4.58 -6.97 12.60
C GLU A 541 -4.39 -8.29 13.34
N PHE A 542 -5.36 -9.22 13.30
CA PHE A 542 -5.25 -10.57 13.84
C PHE A 542 -4.01 -11.33 13.32
N TRP A 543 -3.82 -11.40 11.99
CA TRP A 543 -2.66 -12.08 11.40
C TRP A 543 -1.34 -11.35 11.66
N MET A 544 -1.33 -10.02 11.70
CA MET A 544 -0.15 -9.24 12.06
C MET A 544 0.23 -9.45 13.53
N GLU A 545 -0.74 -9.45 14.44
CA GLU A 545 -0.53 -9.61 15.87
C GLU A 545 0.06 -11.01 16.16
N ILE A 546 -0.49 -12.07 15.56
CA ILE A 546 0.09 -13.43 15.59
C ILE A 546 1.52 -13.43 15.01
N GLN A 547 1.73 -12.87 13.82
CA GLN A 547 3.03 -12.90 13.13
C GLN A 547 4.14 -12.16 13.89
N MET A 548 3.82 -11.03 14.53
CA MET A 548 4.77 -10.27 15.33
C MET A 548 5.01 -10.99 16.65
N ILE A 549 3.97 -11.20 17.45
CA ILE A 549 4.13 -11.55 18.86
C ILE A 549 4.58 -13.00 19.08
N TRP A 550 4.26 -13.93 18.17
CA TRP A 550 4.80 -15.29 18.19
C TRP A 550 6.35 -15.31 18.19
N ARG A 551 6.98 -14.28 17.62
CA ARG A 551 8.44 -14.17 17.44
C ARG A 551 9.09 -13.27 18.50
N LEU A 552 8.32 -12.77 19.47
CA LEU A 552 8.72 -11.76 20.45
C LEU A 552 8.35 -12.24 21.87
N ARG A 553 9.31 -12.87 22.56
CA ARG A 553 9.16 -13.26 23.98
C ARG A 553 10.07 -12.36 24.84
N HIS A 554 9.49 -11.53 25.70
CA HIS A 554 10.22 -10.62 26.61
C HIS A 554 9.33 -10.21 27.79
N ASN A 555 9.90 -10.08 29.00
CA ASN A 555 9.16 -9.87 30.25
C ASN A 555 8.25 -8.61 30.25
N HIS A 556 8.60 -7.60 29.45
CA HIS A 556 7.85 -6.35 29.31
C HIS A 556 6.96 -6.29 28.05
N LEU A 557 6.63 -7.43 27.43
CA LEU A 557 5.60 -7.56 26.40
C LEU A 557 4.53 -8.55 26.88
N VAL A 558 3.26 -8.33 26.53
CA VAL A 558 2.17 -9.25 26.88
C VAL A 558 2.23 -10.52 26.01
N SER A 559 2.26 -11.69 26.62
CA SER A 559 2.47 -12.97 25.93
C SER A 559 1.20 -13.53 25.30
N LEU A 560 1.24 -13.86 24.00
CA LEU A 560 0.20 -14.63 23.32
C LEU A 560 0.33 -16.12 23.67
N ILE A 561 -0.73 -16.70 24.23
CA ILE A 561 -0.85 -18.13 24.56
C ILE A 561 -1.33 -18.92 23.33
N GLY A 562 -2.23 -18.35 22.54
CA GLY A 562 -2.78 -19.01 21.38
C GLY A 562 -3.83 -18.20 20.63
N TYR A 563 -4.49 -18.84 19.68
CA TYR A 563 -5.53 -18.25 18.84
C TYR A 563 -6.61 -19.26 18.48
N CYS A 564 -7.77 -18.78 18.05
CA CYS A 564 -8.83 -19.57 17.44
C CYS A 564 -9.22 -18.89 16.12
N ASP A 565 -9.21 -19.65 15.02
CA ASP A 565 -9.75 -19.27 13.72
C ASP A 565 -10.72 -20.38 13.26
N ASP A 566 -12.01 -20.14 13.45
CA ASP A 566 -13.10 -21.05 13.04
C ASP A 566 -13.70 -20.60 11.68
N GLY A 567 -13.03 -19.70 10.96
CA GLY A 567 -13.53 -19.08 9.71
C GLY A 567 -14.72 -18.13 9.88
N THR A 568 -15.44 -18.20 11.00
CA THR A 568 -16.49 -17.25 11.41
C THR A 568 -16.06 -16.35 12.56
N GLU A 569 -15.15 -16.83 13.42
CA GLU A 569 -14.65 -16.13 14.60
C GLU A 569 -13.11 -16.15 14.59
N MET A 570 -12.51 -14.99 14.83
CA MET A 570 -11.06 -14.80 14.96
C MET A 570 -10.78 -14.27 16.36
N ILE A 571 -10.09 -15.06 17.18
CA ILE A 571 -9.91 -14.80 18.62
C ILE A 571 -8.45 -15.01 19.01
N LEU A 572 -7.87 -14.06 19.75
CA LEU A 572 -6.53 -14.17 20.33
C LEU A 572 -6.63 -14.44 21.83
N VAL A 573 -5.77 -15.30 22.36
CA VAL A 573 -5.73 -15.70 23.77
C VAL A 573 -4.39 -15.27 24.37
N TYR A 574 -4.45 -14.35 25.32
CA TYR A 574 -3.30 -13.74 26.00
C TYR A 574 -3.22 -14.18 27.46
N GLU A 575 -2.03 -14.03 28.06
CA GLU A 575 -1.94 -13.95 29.52
C GLU A 575 -2.86 -12.84 30.07
N TYR A 576 -3.53 -13.12 31.19
CA TYR A 576 -4.43 -12.15 31.82
C TYR A 576 -3.63 -11.15 32.67
N MET A 577 -3.93 -9.87 32.49
CA MET A 577 -3.32 -8.75 33.22
C MET A 577 -4.30 -8.30 34.32
N PRO A 578 -4.12 -8.71 35.59
CA PRO A 578 -5.13 -8.53 36.64
C PRO A 578 -5.35 -7.07 37.02
N HIS A 579 -4.33 -6.21 36.90
CA HIS A 579 -4.42 -4.80 37.27
C HIS A 579 -4.77 -3.88 36.07
N GLY A 580 -5.22 -4.45 34.94
CA GLY A 580 -5.74 -3.67 33.81
C GLY A 580 -4.67 -2.87 33.05
N THR A 581 -5.05 -1.71 32.55
CA THR A 581 -4.22 -0.79 31.76
C THR A 581 -3.73 0.39 32.59
N LEU A 582 -2.56 0.95 32.25
CA LEU A 582 -2.04 2.16 32.90
C LEU A 582 -3.01 3.35 32.79
N ALA A 583 -3.78 3.45 31.70
CA ALA A 583 -4.78 4.51 31.53
C ALA A 583 -5.88 4.49 32.62
N GLU A 584 -6.33 3.31 33.06
CA GLU A 584 -7.37 3.16 34.08
C GLU A 584 -6.90 3.59 35.48
N HIS A 585 -5.60 3.53 35.75
CA HIS A 585 -5.00 4.00 37.01
C HIS A 585 -4.66 5.50 37.00
N LEU A 586 -4.53 6.11 35.81
CA LEU A 586 -4.23 7.54 35.65
C LEU A 586 -5.49 8.41 35.53
N PHE A 587 -6.55 7.90 34.88
CA PHE A 587 -7.72 8.69 34.54
C PHE A 587 -8.97 8.19 35.26
N LYS A 588 -9.55 9.02 36.14
CA LYS A 588 -10.87 8.77 36.75
C LYS A 588 -11.99 8.98 35.73
N LEU A 589 -12.13 8.05 34.80
CA LEU A 589 -13.03 8.10 33.63
C LEU A 589 -14.50 7.81 33.98
N GLY A 590 -15.13 8.63 34.82
CA GLY A 590 -16.59 8.80 34.87
C GLY A 590 -17.46 7.54 35.06
N LEU A 591 -16.88 6.45 35.54
CA LEU A 591 -17.58 5.26 36.03
C LEU A 591 -17.77 5.43 37.53
N ASP A 592 -18.91 4.94 38.04
CA ASP A 592 -19.44 5.13 39.39
C ASP A 592 -18.37 5.18 40.51
N ASP A 593 -18.66 5.92 41.60
CA ASP A 593 -17.80 6.13 42.80
C ASP A 593 -17.26 4.86 43.50
N ASN A 594 -17.62 3.67 43.00
CA ASN A 594 -17.08 2.36 43.40
C ASN A 594 -15.95 1.82 42.51
N SER A 595 -15.36 2.61 41.58
CA SER A 595 -14.24 2.13 40.76
C SER A 595 -13.03 1.71 41.62
N SER A 596 -12.69 0.43 41.58
CA SER A 596 -11.87 -0.25 42.60
C SER A 596 -10.35 -0.10 42.43
N PHE A 597 -9.89 0.87 41.64
CA PHE A 597 -8.47 1.06 41.34
C PHE A 597 -7.85 2.15 42.21
N THR A 598 -6.90 1.76 43.05
CA THR A 598 -6.09 2.70 43.86
C THR A 598 -5.17 3.52 42.97
N PRO A 599 -5.11 4.86 43.13
CA PRO A 599 -4.16 5.70 42.40
C PRO A 599 -2.72 5.22 42.58
N LEU A 600 -1.97 5.11 41.48
CA LEU A 600 -0.56 4.72 41.52
C LEU A 600 0.29 5.85 42.08
N SER A 601 1.16 5.52 43.03
CA SER A 601 2.19 6.43 43.55
C SER A 601 3.21 6.78 42.46
N TRP A 602 3.95 7.87 42.67
CA TRP A 602 4.99 8.31 41.74
C TRP A 602 6.06 7.25 41.48
N GLU A 603 6.47 6.50 42.50
CA GLU A 603 7.47 5.44 42.38
C GLU A 603 6.97 4.27 41.52
N GLN A 604 5.70 3.87 41.69
CA GLN A 604 5.07 2.86 40.84
C GLN A 604 4.96 3.33 39.40
N ARG A 605 4.53 4.58 39.18
CA ARG A 605 4.49 5.23 37.86
C ARG A 605 5.85 5.20 37.14
N LEU A 606 6.93 5.55 37.84
CA LEU A 606 8.30 5.45 37.32
C LEU A 606 8.66 4.01 36.93
N LYS A 607 8.44 3.03 37.81
CA LYS A 607 8.77 1.62 37.57
C LYS A 607 7.99 1.03 36.39
N ILE A 608 6.73 1.43 36.21
CA ILE A 608 5.91 1.08 35.03
C ILE A 608 6.48 1.69 33.76
N CYS A 609 6.87 2.97 33.77
CA CYS A 609 7.53 3.62 32.63
C CYS A 609 8.86 2.96 32.25
N ILE A 610 9.68 2.56 33.24
CA ILE A 610 10.93 1.81 33.01
C ILE A 610 10.63 0.46 32.33
N GLY A 611 9.61 -0.28 32.81
CA GLY A 611 9.19 -1.53 32.21
C GLY A 611 8.73 -1.37 30.75
N ALA A 612 7.81 -0.43 30.50
CA ALA A 612 7.35 -0.10 29.15
C ALA A 612 8.50 0.34 28.22
N ALA A 613 9.47 1.11 28.73
CA ALA A 613 10.64 1.52 27.98
C ALA A 613 11.56 0.34 27.62
N ARG A 614 11.80 -0.60 28.55
CA ARG A 614 12.52 -1.87 28.30
C ARG A 614 11.81 -2.73 27.26
N GLY A 615 10.48 -2.79 27.29
CA GLY A 615 9.67 -3.46 26.25
C GLY A 615 9.90 -2.85 24.86
N LEU A 616 9.87 -1.52 24.75
CA LEU A 616 10.10 -0.81 23.49
C LEU A 616 11.56 -0.90 22.99
N ASP A 617 12.57 -0.84 23.88
CA ASP A 617 13.96 -1.04 23.46
C ASP A 617 14.16 -2.45 22.89
N TYR A 618 13.64 -3.49 23.55
CA TYR A 618 13.70 -4.86 23.01
C TYR A 618 13.10 -4.96 21.60
N LEU A 619 11.96 -4.31 21.32
CA LEU A 619 11.38 -4.27 19.98
C LEU A 619 12.32 -3.55 18.99
N HIS A 620 12.87 -2.41 19.40
CA HIS A 620 13.71 -1.55 18.57
C HIS A 620 15.10 -2.12 18.29
N THR A 621 15.74 -2.77 19.25
CA THR A 621 17.17 -3.14 19.23
C THR A 621 17.40 -4.65 19.36
N GLY A 622 16.58 -5.34 20.17
CA GLY A 622 16.69 -6.77 20.48
C GLY A 622 16.20 -7.71 19.37
N THR A 623 15.66 -7.19 18.26
CA THR A 623 15.15 -7.99 17.14
C THR A 623 16.02 -7.80 15.88
N HIS A 624 16.29 -8.89 15.15
CA HIS A 624 17.18 -8.89 13.97
C HIS A 624 16.85 -7.84 12.88
N HIS A 625 15.61 -7.36 12.81
CA HIS A 625 15.14 -6.43 11.77
C HIS A 625 14.59 -5.12 12.34
N GLY A 626 14.50 -4.94 13.66
CA GLY A 626 13.83 -3.81 14.30
C GLY A 626 12.30 -3.82 14.11
N VAL A 627 11.55 -3.78 15.20
CA VAL A 627 10.09 -3.69 15.19
C VAL A 627 9.67 -2.32 15.71
N ILE A 628 8.85 -1.61 14.92
CA ILE A 628 8.24 -0.33 15.30
C ILE A 628 6.81 -0.61 15.75
N HIS A 629 6.47 -0.27 16.99
CA HIS A 629 5.17 -0.60 17.61
C HIS A 629 4.03 0.21 17.01
N ARG A 630 4.26 1.50 16.74
CA ARG A 630 3.40 2.44 16.01
C ARG A 630 2.10 2.85 16.71
N ASP A 631 1.69 2.16 17.77
CA ASP A 631 0.54 2.55 18.61
C ASP A 631 0.86 2.46 20.12
N VAL A 632 1.92 3.15 20.52
CA VAL A 632 2.31 3.30 21.94
C VAL A 632 1.40 4.33 22.61
N LYS A 633 0.71 3.92 23.68
CA LYS A 633 -0.20 4.74 24.48
C LYS A 633 -0.45 4.09 25.86
N THR A 634 -0.93 4.85 26.84
CA THR A 634 -1.23 4.35 28.20
C THR A 634 -2.25 3.21 28.24
N SER A 635 -3.21 3.16 27.32
CA SER A 635 -4.18 2.06 27.20
C SER A 635 -3.62 0.77 26.56
N ASN A 636 -2.42 0.83 25.96
CA ASN A 636 -1.72 -0.35 25.42
C ASN A 636 -0.56 -0.81 26.32
N ILE A 637 -0.39 -0.19 27.51
CA ILE A 637 0.50 -0.63 28.58
C ILE A 637 -0.36 -1.29 29.65
N LEU A 638 -0.23 -2.60 29.81
CA LEU A 638 -0.95 -3.36 30.85
C LEU A 638 -0.05 -3.68 32.04
N LEU A 639 -0.70 -3.96 33.17
CA LEU A 639 -0.08 -4.20 34.46
C LEU A 639 -0.34 -5.66 34.90
N ASP A 640 0.74 -6.41 35.10
CA ASP A 640 0.65 -7.77 35.64
C ASP A 640 0.40 -7.77 37.16
N GLU A 641 0.38 -8.95 37.79
CA GLU A 641 0.09 -9.10 39.23
C GLU A 641 1.05 -8.32 40.16
N TYR A 642 2.26 -8.00 39.69
CA TYR A 642 3.29 -7.24 40.41
C TYR A 642 3.34 -5.76 39.99
N PHE A 643 2.33 -5.25 39.27
CA PHE A 643 2.31 -3.92 38.66
C PHE A 643 3.44 -3.67 37.65
N VAL A 644 4.00 -4.72 37.03
CA VAL A 644 5.02 -4.54 35.99
C VAL A 644 4.35 -4.13 34.68
N GLY A 645 4.80 -3.00 34.12
CA GLY A 645 4.35 -2.52 32.81
C GLY A 645 4.79 -3.43 31.67
N LYS A 646 3.82 -3.90 30.88
CA LYS A 646 4.00 -4.69 29.65
C LYS A 646 3.31 -4.04 28.44
N ILE A 647 3.99 -4.00 27.29
CA ILE A 647 3.46 -3.48 26.01
C ILE A 647 2.55 -4.52 25.34
N SER A 648 1.45 -4.06 24.73
CA SER A 648 0.45 -4.88 24.04
C SER A 648 -0.06 -4.25 22.73
N ASP A 649 -0.91 -4.99 22.00
CA ASP A 649 -1.63 -4.55 20.79
C ASP A 649 -0.75 -4.33 19.54
N PHE A 650 -0.11 -5.41 19.10
CA PHE A 650 0.83 -5.41 17.96
C PHE A 650 0.14 -5.39 16.59
N GLY A 651 -1.19 -5.25 16.52
CA GLY A 651 -1.95 -5.29 15.25
C GLY A 651 -1.54 -4.21 14.23
N LEU A 652 -0.88 -3.12 14.69
CA LEU A 652 -0.37 -2.04 13.82
C LEU A 652 1.15 -2.05 13.61
N ALA A 653 1.87 -2.92 14.33
CA ALA A 653 3.32 -2.95 14.38
C ALA A 653 3.94 -3.27 13.00
N LYS A 654 5.17 -2.80 12.77
CA LYS A 654 5.83 -2.94 11.47
C LYS A 654 7.32 -3.17 11.60
N ILE A 655 7.82 -4.16 10.87
CA ILE A 655 9.26 -4.45 10.74
C ILE A 655 9.92 -3.36 9.88
N GLU A 656 11.13 -2.95 10.24
CA GLU A 656 11.92 -2.00 9.46
C GLU A 656 12.48 -2.66 8.19
N ASN A 657 11.89 -2.35 7.03
CA ASN A 657 12.27 -2.96 5.74
C ASN A 657 13.72 -2.66 5.37
N THR A 658 14.61 -3.64 5.54
CA THR A 658 16.02 -3.57 5.11
C THR A 658 16.21 -3.57 3.59
N THR A 659 15.13 -3.77 2.82
CA THR A 659 15.09 -3.78 1.34
C THR A 659 15.09 -2.40 0.67
N GLN A 660 15.19 -1.29 1.42
CA GLN A 660 15.43 0.03 0.81
C GLN A 660 16.91 0.40 0.82
N MET A 661 17.57 0.08 -0.29
CA MET A 661 18.86 0.69 -0.62
C MET A 661 18.79 2.22 -0.59
N LEU A 662 19.77 2.83 0.08
CA LEU A 662 19.98 4.26 0.37
C LEU A 662 19.28 4.86 1.61
N ALA A 663 20.01 4.79 2.74
CA ALA A 663 20.17 5.88 3.73
C ALA A 663 18.94 6.35 4.52
N LYS A 664 17.99 5.46 4.81
CA LYS A 664 16.71 5.82 5.45
C LYS A 664 16.44 4.96 6.70
N SER A 665 16.59 5.57 7.87
CA SER A 665 16.21 5.00 9.18
C SER A 665 14.69 5.05 9.40
N TYR A 666 13.92 4.70 8.36
CA TYR A 666 12.48 4.84 8.34
C TYR A 666 11.81 3.96 7.27
N VAL A 667 10.57 3.58 7.54
CA VAL A 667 9.66 2.86 6.66
C VAL A 667 8.65 3.84 6.05
N SER A 668 8.68 4.02 4.73
CA SER A 668 7.60 4.73 4.02
C SER A 668 6.29 3.94 4.16
N THR A 669 5.27 4.52 4.79
CA THR A 669 4.01 3.82 5.07
C THR A 669 2.84 4.78 5.23
N ASN A 670 1.61 4.31 4.96
CA ASN A 670 0.40 5.07 5.27
C ASN A 670 0.34 5.44 6.76
N ILE A 671 -0.29 6.57 7.09
CA ILE A 671 -0.44 7.00 8.48
C ILE A 671 -1.41 6.05 9.19
N LYS A 672 -0.96 5.46 10.30
CA LYS A 672 -1.77 4.74 11.31
C LYS A 672 -1.14 4.99 12.68
N GLY A 673 -1.96 4.96 13.73
CA GLY A 673 -1.60 5.24 15.13
C GLY A 673 -2.66 6.13 15.79
N THR A 674 -2.70 6.16 17.12
CA THR A 674 -3.72 6.88 17.89
C THR A 674 -3.47 8.40 17.91
N VAL A 675 -4.52 9.19 17.66
CA VAL A 675 -4.48 10.68 17.69
C VAL A 675 -4.08 11.16 19.09
N GLY A 676 -3.19 12.14 19.17
CA GLY A 676 -2.55 12.59 20.41
C GLY A 676 -1.11 12.08 20.56
N TYR A 677 -0.87 10.82 20.21
CA TYR A 677 0.45 10.16 20.29
C TYR A 677 1.23 10.18 18.96
N LEU A 678 0.58 10.53 17.85
CA LEU A 678 1.18 10.56 16.52
C LEU A 678 2.35 11.55 16.44
N ASP A 679 3.54 11.02 16.13
CA ASP A 679 4.75 11.77 15.80
C ASP A 679 4.51 12.76 14.64
N PRO A 680 4.71 14.08 14.84
CA PRO A 680 4.55 15.09 13.81
C PRO A 680 5.44 14.87 12.57
N ASP A 681 6.67 14.37 12.73
CA ASP A 681 7.55 14.13 11.58
C ASP A 681 7.05 12.95 10.74
N TYR A 682 6.66 11.84 11.38
CA TYR A 682 6.00 10.72 10.71
C TYR A 682 4.68 11.14 10.03
N PHE A 683 3.85 11.94 10.71
CA PHE A 683 2.59 12.45 10.17
C PHE A 683 2.82 13.31 8.92
N LEU A 684 3.79 14.24 8.96
CA LEU A 684 4.08 15.15 7.84
C LEU A 684 4.82 14.45 6.68
N SER A 685 5.76 13.55 6.98
CA SER A 685 6.67 12.98 5.99
C SER A 685 6.28 11.58 5.50
N ARG A 686 5.36 10.90 6.19
CA ARG A 686 4.99 9.47 6.03
C ARG A 686 6.14 8.48 6.27
N LYS A 687 7.17 8.93 7.00
CA LYS A 687 8.37 8.16 7.36
C LYS A 687 8.23 7.62 8.78
N LEU A 688 7.75 6.38 8.91
CA LEU A 688 7.64 5.74 10.22
C LEU A 688 9.04 5.30 10.68
N SER A 689 9.47 5.67 11.88
CA SER A 689 10.77 5.25 12.42
C SER A 689 10.64 4.78 13.86
N ARG A 690 11.68 4.12 14.40
CA ARG A 690 11.81 3.83 15.85
C ARG A 690 11.62 5.11 16.70
N LYS A 691 12.05 6.26 16.18
CA LYS A 691 11.90 7.57 16.83
C LYS A 691 10.46 8.10 16.84
N SER A 692 9.55 7.48 16.11
CA SER A 692 8.12 7.79 16.16
C SER A 692 7.45 7.14 17.39
N ASP A 693 7.86 5.94 17.77
CA ASP A 693 7.48 5.33 19.06
C ASP A 693 8.07 6.12 20.23
N VAL A 694 9.31 6.64 20.11
CA VAL A 694 9.92 7.52 21.12
C VAL A 694 9.09 8.78 21.37
N TYR A 695 8.53 9.39 20.32
CA TYR A 695 7.65 10.55 20.48
C TYR A 695 6.36 10.16 21.22
N ALA A 696 5.72 9.07 20.81
CA ALA A 696 4.51 8.54 21.45
C ALA A 696 4.76 8.19 22.94
N PHE A 697 5.91 7.62 23.26
CA PHE A 697 6.35 7.38 24.63
C PHE A 697 6.58 8.68 25.41
N GLY A 698 7.10 9.73 24.77
CA GLY A 698 7.16 11.08 25.35
C GLY A 698 5.79 11.64 25.75
N VAL A 699 4.72 11.33 25.00
CA VAL A 699 3.35 11.69 25.36
C VAL A 699 2.88 10.86 26.56
N VAL A 700 3.17 9.56 26.61
CA VAL A 700 2.90 8.69 27.77
C VAL A 700 3.56 9.21 29.05
N LEU A 701 4.82 9.68 28.98
CA LEU A 701 5.49 10.29 30.14
C LEU A 701 4.74 11.52 30.68
N PHE A 702 4.17 12.35 29.80
CA PHE A 702 3.32 13.47 30.23
C PHE A 702 1.95 13.03 30.75
N GLU A 703 1.33 11.98 30.22
CA GLU A 703 0.09 11.42 30.81
C GLU A 703 0.33 10.94 32.24
N VAL A 704 1.47 10.28 32.47
CA VAL A 704 1.89 9.73 33.76
C VAL A 704 2.19 10.83 34.79
N LEU A 705 2.79 11.94 34.37
CA LEU A 705 3.06 13.10 35.23
C LEU A 705 1.80 13.94 35.50
N CYS A 706 0.93 14.11 34.50
CA CYS A 706 -0.18 15.06 34.55
C CYS A 706 -1.53 14.44 34.94
N GLY A 707 -1.67 13.11 34.96
CA GLY A 707 -2.94 12.44 35.31
C GLY A 707 -4.08 12.77 34.34
N ARG A 708 -3.73 13.16 33.11
CA ARG A 708 -4.65 13.74 32.11
C ARG A 708 -4.45 13.05 30.75
N PRO A 709 -5.52 12.72 30.00
CA PRO A 709 -5.39 12.06 28.70
C PRO A 709 -4.71 12.93 27.64
N ALA A 710 -4.02 12.28 26.70
CA ALA A 710 -3.24 12.91 25.63
C ALA A 710 -4.06 13.87 24.74
N VAL A 711 -5.36 13.59 24.57
CA VAL A 711 -6.34 14.47 23.94
C VAL A 711 -7.57 14.58 24.84
N ASP A 712 -7.91 15.80 25.24
CA ASP A 712 -9.15 16.09 25.94
C ASP A 712 -10.01 17.04 25.09
N PRO A 713 -11.15 16.58 24.53
CA PRO A 713 -12.02 17.42 23.71
C PRO A 713 -12.88 18.40 24.53
N GLY A 714 -12.95 18.26 25.86
CA GLY A 714 -13.72 19.14 26.75
C GLY A 714 -13.03 20.46 27.07
N LEU A 715 -11.74 20.59 26.75
CA LEU A 715 -10.91 21.76 27.06
C LEU A 715 -10.72 22.71 25.87
N GLU A 716 -10.26 23.92 26.18
CA GLU A 716 -9.97 24.99 25.21
C GLU A 716 -8.91 24.55 24.18
N GLU A 717 -9.00 25.10 22.97
CA GLU A 717 -8.31 24.58 21.78
C GLU A 717 -6.79 24.43 21.94
N ASP A 718 -6.13 25.41 22.58
CA ASP A 718 -4.70 25.37 22.89
C ASP A 718 -4.33 24.35 23.98
N GLN A 719 -5.28 23.99 24.85
CA GLN A 719 -5.08 23.03 25.92
C GLN A 719 -5.40 21.59 25.51
N ARG A 720 -6.19 21.35 24.44
CA ARG A 720 -6.71 20.02 24.06
C ARG A 720 -5.64 18.94 23.89
N SER A 721 -4.45 19.30 23.39
CA SER A 721 -3.32 18.36 23.27
C SER A 721 -2.40 18.49 24.47
N LEU A 722 -2.30 17.42 25.27
CA LEU A 722 -1.44 17.38 26.46
C LEU A 722 0.02 17.72 26.14
N ALA A 723 0.54 17.18 25.04
CA ALA A 723 1.91 17.37 24.57
C ALA A 723 2.24 18.84 24.24
N ILE A 724 1.26 19.61 23.75
CA ILE A 724 1.42 21.04 23.47
C ILE A 724 1.31 21.84 24.77
N TRP A 725 0.25 21.57 25.55
CA TRP A 725 -0.05 22.26 26.80
C TRP A 725 1.05 22.10 27.84
N ALA A 726 1.53 20.87 28.11
CA ALA A 726 2.57 20.63 29.11
C ALA A 726 3.88 21.34 28.74
N ARG A 727 4.30 21.26 27.47
CA ARG A 727 5.48 21.99 26.96
C ARG A 727 5.32 23.51 26.99
N GLN A 728 4.09 24.04 26.90
CA GLN A 728 3.85 25.47 27.06
C GLN A 728 3.96 25.87 28.54
N SER A 729 3.29 25.15 29.44
CA SER A 729 3.34 25.37 30.89
C SER A 729 4.77 25.27 31.46
N ILE A 730 5.58 24.32 30.99
CA ILE A 730 7.01 24.20 31.36
C ILE A 730 7.79 25.46 30.93
N ARG A 731 7.60 25.94 29.70
CA ARG A 731 8.25 27.16 29.20
C ARG A 731 7.81 28.42 29.94
N GLU A 732 6.59 28.42 30.47
CA GLU A 732 6.05 29.49 31.32
C GLU A 732 6.43 29.35 32.81
N GLY A 733 7.20 28.32 33.19
CA GLY A 733 7.60 28.05 34.58
C GLY A 733 6.47 27.54 35.48
N LYS A 734 5.30 27.20 34.93
CA LYS A 734 4.08 26.78 35.67
C LYS A 734 4.10 25.29 35.99
N LEU A 735 5.20 24.79 36.54
CA LEU A 735 5.43 23.35 36.63
C LEU A 735 4.51 22.66 37.64
N ASP A 736 4.28 23.25 38.81
CA ASP A 736 3.39 22.68 39.84
C ASP A 736 1.93 22.56 39.38
N GLN A 737 1.56 23.34 38.35
CA GLN A 737 0.21 23.34 37.76
C GLN A 737 -0.02 22.17 36.81
N ILE A 738 1.03 21.52 36.30
CA ILE A 738 0.90 20.35 35.42
C ILE A 738 0.97 19.01 36.15
N ILE A 739 1.48 18.98 37.40
CA ILE A 739 1.60 17.73 38.18
C ILE A 739 0.22 17.28 38.66
N ASP A 740 -0.10 16.01 38.41
CA ASP A 740 -1.29 15.32 38.90
C ASP A 740 -1.43 15.51 40.42
N PRO A 741 -2.58 16.04 40.91
CA PRO A 741 -2.85 16.20 42.34
C PRO A 741 -2.61 14.94 43.19
N CYS A 742 -2.77 13.73 42.62
CA CYS A 742 -2.62 12.47 43.35
C CYS A 742 -1.18 12.12 43.71
N ILE A 743 -0.18 12.72 43.04
CA ILE A 743 1.26 12.51 43.28
C ILE A 743 1.96 13.82 43.67
N ARG A 744 1.21 14.90 43.86
CA ARG A 744 1.74 16.22 44.21
C ARG A 744 2.30 16.18 45.64
N GLY A 745 3.61 16.42 45.75
CA GLY A 745 4.35 16.31 47.01
C GLY A 745 5.07 14.97 47.20
N GLU A 746 4.80 13.95 46.39
CA GLU A 746 5.59 12.70 46.39
C GLU A 746 6.91 12.86 45.62
N ILE A 747 6.94 13.71 44.59
CA ILE A 747 8.06 13.81 43.65
C ILE A 747 9.20 14.66 44.20
N SER A 748 10.41 14.10 44.27
CA SER A 748 11.61 14.87 44.64
C SER A 748 11.97 15.89 43.54
N PRO A 749 12.44 17.12 43.88
CA PRO A 749 12.74 18.14 42.88
C PRO A 749 13.79 17.71 41.85
N HIS A 750 14.74 16.85 42.24
CA HIS A 750 15.74 16.32 41.32
C HIS A 750 15.14 15.26 40.37
N CYS A 751 14.36 14.31 40.89
CA CYS A 751 13.63 13.34 40.09
C CYS A 751 12.75 14.04 39.03
N LEU A 752 11.94 15.01 39.48
CA LEU A 752 11.05 15.79 38.63
C LEU A 752 11.80 16.44 37.46
N LYS A 753 12.92 17.12 37.76
CA LYS A 753 13.76 17.80 36.76
C LYS A 753 14.35 16.84 35.73
N VAL A 754 14.80 15.66 36.15
CA VAL A 754 15.32 14.62 35.24
C VAL A 754 14.20 14.11 34.33
N PHE A 755 13.05 13.76 34.92
CA PHE A 755 11.91 13.19 34.22
C PHE A 755 11.37 14.14 33.14
N ILE A 756 11.17 15.42 33.46
CA ILE A 756 10.67 16.43 32.50
C ILE A 756 11.66 16.64 31.35
N ASN A 757 12.95 16.77 31.65
CA ASN A 757 13.99 16.95 30.64
C ASN A 757 14.00 15.78 29.64
N LEU A 758 13.77 14.56 30.14
CA LEU A 758 13.67 13.36 29.33
C LEU A 758 12.38 13.35 28.48
N ALA A 759 11.23 13.69 29.06
CA ALA A 759 9.94 13.77 28.37
C ALA A 759 9.96 14.84 27.24
N GLU A 760 10.50 16.03 27.50
CA GLU A 760 10.66 17.07 26.47
C GLU A 760 11.59 16.65 25.33
N LYS A 761 12.72 15.98 25.64
CA LYS A 761 13.62 15.42 24.63
C LYS A 761 12.95 14.35 23.76
N CYS A 762 12.00 13.58 24.30
CA CYS A 762 11.22 12.62 23.51
C CYS A 762 10.28 13.33 22.53
N LEU A 763 9.72 14.48 22.91
CA LEU A 763 8.84 15.31 22.08
C LEU A 763 9.55 16.29 21.13
N GLU A 764 10.86 16.16 20.93
CA GLU A 764 11.60 16.98 19.97
C GLU A 764 11.04 16.84 18.55
N ASN A 765 10.89 17.97 17.84
CA ASN A 765 10.26 17.98 16.51
C ASN A 765 11.13 17.27 15.45
N GLN A 766 12.45 17.19 15.67
CA GLN A 766 13.39 16.49 14.79
C GLN A 766 13.70 15.09 15.34
N PRO A 767 13.36 13.99 14.63
CA PRO A 767 13.58 12.61 15.12
C PRO A 767 15.03 12.29 15.50
N LYS A 768 16.00 12.98 14.88
CA LYS A 768 17.43 12.82 15.19
C LYS A 768 17.82 13.32 16.58
N LYS A 769 17.12 14.32 17.12
CA LYS A 769 17.39 14.90 18.45
C LYS A 769 16.80 14.08 19.60
N ARG A 770 15.73 13.32 19.33
CA ARG A 770 15.12 12.41 20.31
C ARG A 770 16.14 11.37 20.79
N PRO A 771 16.11 10.93 22.06
CA PRO A 771 16.97 9.85 22.54
C PRO A 771 16.65 8.49 21.89
N SER A 772 17.45 7.47 22.18
CA SER A 772 17.13 6.05 22.00
C SER A 772 16.31 5.54 23.19
N MET A 773 15.62 4.41 23.07
CA MET A 773 14.92 3.80 24.21
C MET A 773 15.91 3.39 25.32
N ALA A 774 17.08 2.84 24.99
CA ALA A 774 18.18 2.64 25.93
C ALA A 774 18.53 3.90 26.76
N ASN A 775 18.69 5.06 26.12
CA ASN A 775 18.98 6.31 26.84
C ASN A 775 17.79 6.80 27.68
N ILE A 776 16.55 6.44 27.30
CA ILE A 776 15.35 6.72 28.09
C ILE A 776 15.29 5.83 29.33
N ILE A 777 15.62 4.55 29.21
CA ILE A 777 15.70 3.60 30.32
C ILE A 777 16.69 4.13 31.38
N SER A 778 17.94 4.43 30.99
CA SER A 778 18.94 4.96 31.93
C SER A 778 18.54 6.32 32.52
N GLY A 779 17.82 7.17 31.77
CA GLY A 779 17.31 8.43 32.28
C GLY A 779 16.17 8.28 33.31
N LEU A 780 15.30 7.28 33.14
CA LEU A 780 14.23 6.96 34.08
C LEU A 780 14.76 6.22 35.32
N GLU A 781 15.73 5.32 35.15
CA GLU A 781 16.43 4.65 36.26
C GLU A 781 17.17 5.67 37.13
N PHE A 782 17.89 6.62 36.52
CA PHE A 782 18.49 7.73 37.26
C PHE A 782 17.44 8.62 37.95
N ALA A 783 16.28 8.88 37.32
CA ALA A 783 15.21 9.61 37.99
C ALA A 783 14.67 8.86 39.24
N LEU A 784 14.61 7.53 39.20
CA LEU A 784 14.21 6.68 40.32
C LEU A 784 15.26 6.70 41.44
N GLU A 785 16.56 6.58 41.13
CA GLU A 785 17.65 6.72 42.11
C GLU A 785 17.59 8.07 42.86
N GLN A 786 17.29 9.16 42.14
CA GLN A 786 17.15 10.50 42.70
C GLN A 786 15.86 10.68 43.52
N GLN A 787 14.85 9.84 43.29
CA GLN A 787 13.65 9.75 44.13
C GLN A 787 13.96 9.01 45.43
N GLU A 788 14.60 7.84 45.34
CA GLU A 788 14.95 6.98 46.48
C GLU A 788 15.98 7.68 47.41
N THR A 789 16.97 8.38 46.85
CA THR A 789 17.99 9.11 47.63
C THR A 789 17.40 10.25 48.46
N ALA A 790 16.34 10.92 47.97
CA ALA A 790 15.68 12.00 48.69
C ALA A 790 14.92 11.51 49.94
N GLY A 791 14.44 10.26 49.90
CA GLY A 791 13.75 9.60 51.02
C GLY A 791 14.65 9.26 52.22
N TRP A 792 15.98 9.31 52.06
CA TRP A 792 16.95 9.06 53.14
C TRP A 792 17.31 10.33 53.95
N SER A 793 16.56 11.42 53.79
CA SER A 793 16.74 12.65 54.57
C SER A 793 16.32 12.40 56.02
N ILE A 794 17.29 12.14 56.90
CA ILE A 794 17.09 11.89 58.34
C ILE A 794 16.28 13.04 58.97
N PRO A 795 15.13 12.80 59.61
CA PRO A 795 14.43 13.82 60.37
C PRO A 795 15.26 14.23 61.60
N GLU A 796 15.52 15.52 61.77
CA GLU A 796 16.11 16.05 63.01
C GLU A 796 15.14 15.84 64.19
N GLU A 797 15.67 15.40 65.33
CA GLU A 797 14.88 15.19 66.56
C GLU A 797 14.32 16.51 67.12
N PRO A 798 13.16 16.42 67.80
CA PRO A 798 12.96 17.15 69.04
C PRO A 798 12.75 16.22 70.24
N VAL A 799 13.44 16.57 71.32
CA VAL A 799 13.54 15.86 72.60
C VAL A 799 12.22 15.93 73.41
N TYR A 800 11.68 14.80 73.93
CA TYR A 800 11.53 14.53 75.38
C TYR A 800 10.78 13.21 75.75
N SER A 801 11.41 12.43 76.66
CA SER A 801 10.87 11.50 77.68
C SER A 801 9.75 10.48 77.36
N GLY A 802 10.05 9.19 77.59
CA GLY A 802 9.04 8.11 77.68
C GLY A 802 9.61 6.70 77.90
N THR A 803 9.98 6.37 79.14
CA THR A 803 10.63 5.10 79.59
C THR A 803 9.96 3.76 79.22
N LEU A 804 10.82 2.75 78.94
CA LEU A 804 10.65 1.29 79.18
C LEU A 804 9.63 0.52 78.29
N SER A 805 9.87 -0.71 77.80
CA SER A 805 10.90 -1.73 78.11
C SER A 805 11.11 -2.78 76.99
N PHE A 806 12.18 -3.59 77.12
CA PHE A 806 12.55 -4.84 76.40
C PHE A 806 11.38 -5.80 76.07
N SER A 807 11.45 -6.76 75.11
CA SER A 807 12.59 -7.63 74.73
C SER A 807 12.51 -8.34 73.36
N ASN A 808 13.68 -8.50 72.71
CA ASN A 808 14.25 -9.66 71.96
C ASN A 808 13.50 -10.45 70.84
N SER A 809 14.23 -10.55 69.70
CA SER A 809 14.38 -11.65 68.71
C SER A 809 14.52 -13.08 69.31
N PRO A 810 14.65 -14.23 68.56
CA PRO A 810 15.05 -14.47 67.14
C PRO A 810 14.08 -15.37 66.29
N ARG A 811 14.20 -15.55 64.94
CA ARG A 811 15.05 -16.49 64.13
C ARG A 811 15.02 -17.98 64.62
N SER A 812 15.10 -19.05 63.82
CA SER A 812 15.32 -19.30 62.36
C SER A 812 15.08 -20.80 61.99
N GLU A 813 15.50 -21.24 60.78
CA GLU A 813 15.85 -22.65 60.37
C GLU A 813 14.71 -23.63 59.97
N GLN A 814 14.92 -24.71 59.20
CA GLN A 814 15.73 -25.12 58.02
C GLN A 814 15.32 -26.60 57.70
N GLN A 815 14.97 -26.96 56.46
CA GLN A 815 15.68 -27.86 55.51
C GLN A 815 15.85 -29.38 55.78
N SER A 816 15.37 -30.22 54.84
CA SER A 816 15.95 -31.50 54.31
C SER A 816 14.98 -32.08 53.23
N ALA A 817 15.33 -32.52 52.00
CA ALA A 817 16.29 -33.55 51.50
C ALA A 817 15.83 -35.01 51.79
N SER A 818 15.89 -36.04 50.90
CA SER A 818 16.25 -36.16 49.46
C SER A 818 15.87 -37.54 48.82
N SER A 819 15.95 -37.64 47.48
CA SER A 819 16.44 -38.78 46.63
C SER A 819 15.71 -40.15 46.41
N ALA A 820 15.27 -40.35 45.14
CA ALA A 820 15.73 -41.37 44.14
C ALA A 820 15.28 -42.88 44.05
N SER A 821 14.40 -43.15 43.06
CA SER A 821 14.43 -44.21 42.00
C SER A 821 14.37 -45.74 42.26
N LYS A 822 13.47 -46.45 41.55
CA LYS A 822 13.77 -47.47 40.48
C LYS A 822 12.52 -48.09 39.81
N LYS A 823 12.72 -48.80 38.68
CA LYS A 823 11.72 -49.35 37.72
C LYS A 823 11.15 -50.73 38.13
N SER A 824 9.94 -51.12 37.69
CA SER A 824 9.73 -51.89 36.43
C SER A 824 8.40 -52.69 36.29
N LEU A 825 8.09 -53.02 35.02
CA LEU A 825 7.30 -54.15 34.46
C LEU A 825 5.75 -54.12 34.33
N LYS A 826 5.33 -54.84 33.28
CA LYS A 826 3.96 -55.03 32.70
C LYS A 826 3.30 -56.29 33.33
N LEU A 827 2.06 -56.74 33.06
CA LEU A 827 1.49 -57.07 31.73
C LEU A 827 0.07 -57.72 31.78
N LYS A 828 -0.76 -57.45 30.75
CA LYS A 828 -1.98 -58.20 30.27
C LYS A 828 -3.23 -58.27 31.16
N LYS A 829 -4.44 -58.66 30.67
CA LYS A 829 -5.24 -58.56 29.40
C LYS A 829 -6.42 -59.56 29.51
N LEU A 830 -7.52 -59.36 28.72
CA LEU A 830 -8.62 -60.30 28.32
C LEU A 830 -10.01 -59.84 28.81
N ARG A 831 -11.14 -60.03 28.10
CA ARG A 831 -11.48 -60.24 26.65
C ARG A 831 -13.02 -60.27 26.50
N SER A 832 -13.53 -60.11 25.25
CA SER A 832 -14.69 -60.89 24.70
C SER A 832 -16.13 -60.53 25.16
N TRP A 833 -17.23 -60.55 24.38
CA TRP A 833 -17.62 -60.73 22.94
C TRP A 833 -18.98 -59.99 22.75
N ARG A 834 -19.41 -59.36 21.64
CA ARG A 834 -19.50 -59.69 20.19
C ARG A 834 -20.93 -60.14 19.76
N TRP A 835 -21.37 -59.63 18.57
CA TRP A 835 -22.44 -60.09 17.63
C TRP A 835 -23.67 -59.15 17.48
N ASP A 836 -24.30 -58.93 16.29
CA ASP A 836 -23.86 -59.18 14.89
C ASP A 836 -24.66 -58.41 13.77
N LEU A 837 -24.25 -58.63 12.50
CA LEU A 837 -24.99 -58.67 11.21
C LEU A 837 -25.77 -57.47 10.56
N LEU A 838 -25.16 -56.96 9.47
CA LEU A 838 -25.70 -56.75 8.10
C LEU A 838 -26.90 -55.84 7.78
N TRP A 839 -26.65 -54.84 6.90
CA TRP A 839 -26.96 -55.02 5.47
C TRP A 839 -26.02 -54.26 4.52
N ASN A 840 -25.96 -54.70 3.25
CA ASN A 840 -25.16 -54.14 2.14
C ASN A 840 -25.72 -52.77 1.67
N GLY A 841 -25.05 -51.92 0.87
CA GLY A 841 -23.76 -52.01 0.17
C GLY A 841 -23.70 -50.90 -0.92
N VAL A 842 -22.66 -50.91 -1.77
CA VAL A 842 -22.53 -50.04 -2.98
C VAL A 842 -22.46 -48.52 -2.73
N LYS A 843 -21.28 -48.03 -2.31
CA LYS A 843 -20.72 -46.72 -2.76
C LYS A 843 -19.22 -46.47 -2.45
N ALA A 844 -18.52 -47.40 -1.83
CA ALA A 844 -17.10 -47.29 -1.48
C ALA A 844 -16.14 -47.97 -2.49
N ALA A 845 -16.51 -48.07 -3.77
CA ALA A 845 -15.75 -48.81 -4.79
C ALA A 845 -15.42 -47.99 -6.05
N LYS A 846 -15.31 -46.65 -5.92
CA LYS A 846 -15.10 -45.75 -7.07
C LYS A 846 -14.06 -44.63 -6.86
N MET A 847 -13.24 -44.73 -5.82
CA MET A 847 -12.13 -43.78 -5.55
C MET A 847 -10.75 -44.47 -5.49
N ASP A 848 -10.68 -45.75 -5.10
CA ASP A 848 -9.43 -46.54 -5.06
C ASP A 848 -9.02 -47.12 -6.44
N SER A 849 -9.76 -46.78 -7.51
CA SER A 849 -9.49 -47.25 -8.88
C SER A 849 -8.69 -46.27 -9.74
N PHE A 850 -8.09 -45.22 -9.14
CA PHE A 850 -7.29 -44.22 -9.86
C PHE A 850 -5.83 -44.09 -9.39
N ILE A 851 -5.40 -44.89 -8.41
CA ILE A 851 -3.98 -45.06 -8.01
C ILE A 851 -3.63 -46.55 -7.88
N SER A 852 -4.03 -47.34 -8.88
CA SER A 852 -3.74 -48.79 -8.95
C SER A 852 -3.25 -49.26 -10.32
N VAL A 853 -2.75 -48.32 -11.15
CA VAL A 853 -2.03 -48.63 -12.39
C VAL A 853 -0.53 -48.36 -12.18
N SER A 854 0.29 -49.37 -12.43
CA SER A 854 1.76 -49.36 -12.38
C SER A 854 2.45 -49.23 -11.00
N SER A 855 2.12 -50.14 -10.08
CA SER A 855 2.96 -50.44 -8.90
C SER A 855 3.85 -51.70 -9.07
N SER A 856 4.03 -52.20 -10.30
CA SER A 856 4.66 -53.51 -10.57
C SER A 856 5.94 -53.48 -11.44
N LYS A 857 6.49 -52.30 -11.76
CA LYS A 857 7.86 -52.14 -12.31
C LYS A 857 8.49 -50.83 -11.83
N MET A 858 9.03 -50.84 -10.60
CA MET A 858 9.99 -49.82 -10.14
C MET A 858 10.75 -50.32 -8.89
N TYR A 859 11.57 -51.35 -9.09
CA TYR A 859 12.79 -51.54 -8.31
C TYR A 859 13.96 -51.25 -9.26
N GLU A 860 15.06 -50.72 -8.70
CA GLU A 860 16.17 -50.01 -9.38
C GLU A 860 15.85 -48.54 -9.71
N ASP A 861 16.37 -47.64 -8.86
CA ASP A 861 16.53 -46.18 -9.01
C ASP A 861 15.31 -45.24 -9.26
N GLY A 862 14.12 -45.60 -8.76
CA GLY A 862 12.95 -44.70 -8.68
C GLY A 862 12.88 -43.80 -7.43
N CYS A 863 12.24 -42.63 -7.56
CA CYS A 863 11.99 -41.68 -6.46
C CYS A 863 11.03 -42.27 -5.40
N ARG A 864 11.47 -42.40 -4.15
CA ARG A 864 10.74 -43.11 -3.08
C ARG A 864 9.65 -42.23 -2.45
N ARG A 865 8.43 -42.75 -2.31
CA ARG A 865 7.44 -42.19 -1.40
C ARG A 865 7.74 -42.65 0.03
N PHE A 866 7.99 -41.72 0.93
CA PHE A 866 8.16 -41.97 2.36
C PHE A 866 6.82 -41.84 3.10
N LEU A 867 6.63 -42.68 4.11
CA LEU A 867 5.57 -42.54 5.11
C LEU A 867 5.95 -41.45 6.11
N LEU A 868 4.96 -40.72 6.63
CA LEU A 868 5.20 -39.65 7.62
C LEU A 868 5.93 -40.20 8.87
N SER A 869 5.62 -41.42 9.30
CA SER A 869 6.33 -42.10 10.41
C SER A 869 7.82 -42.38 10.13
N GLU A 870 8.20 -42.63 8.88
CA GLU A 870 9.61 -42.78 8.49
C GLU A 870 10.33 -41.42 8.55
N ILE A 871 9.66 -40.35 8.13
CA ILE A 871 10.19 -38.98 8.22
C ILE A 871 10.43 -38.61 9.69
N HIS A 872 9.41 -38.76 10.56
CA HIS A 872 9.52 -38.47 12.00
C HIS A 872 10.68 -39.23 12.66
N SER A 873 10.83 -40.52 12.35
CA SER A 873 11.99 -41.30 12.84
C SER A 873 13.33 -40.80 12.30
N ALA A 874 13.39 -40.35 11.04
CA ALA A 874 14.61 -39.89 10.39
C ALA A 874 15.04 -38.47 10.80
N THR A 875 14.10 -37.64 11.27
CA THR A 875 14.32 -36.25 11.72
C THR A 875 14.28 -36.07 13.24
N ASN A 876 14.23 -37.16 14.03
CA ASN A 876 14.01 -37.09 15.47
C ASN A 876 12.82 -36.19 15.84
N ASP A 877 11.65 -36.47 15.24
CA ASP A 877 10.42 -35.67 15.36
C ASP A 877 10.54 -34.20 14.92
N PHE A 878 11.46 -33.91 13.99
CA PHE A 878 11.82 -32.56 13.51
C PHE A 878 12.58 -31.69 14.52
N ASP A 879 13.49 -32.32 15.25
CA ASP A 879 14.47 -31.68 16.15
C ASP A 879 15.12 -30.43 15.54
N GLU A 880 15.06 -29.30 16.25
CA GLU A 880 15.59 -28.02 15.78
C GLU A 880 17.11 -28.05 15.58
N SER A 881 17.84 -28.90 16.32
CA SER A 881 19.29 -29.06 16.17
C SER A 881 19.69 -29.65 14.81
N LEU A 882 18.75 -30.28 14.11
CA LEU A 882 18.94 -30.83 12.77
C LEU A 882 18.61 -29.82 11.65
N ILE A 883 18.15 -28.61 11.96
CA ILE A 883 17.89 -27.58 10.95
C ILE A 883 19.21 -27.13 10.30
N VAL A 884 19.31 -27.29 8.98
CA VAL A 884 20.48 -26.86 8.17
C VAL A 884 20.20 -25.66 7.29
N GLY A 885 18.93 -25.24 7.18
CA GLY A 885 18.55 -24.00 6.51
C GLY A 885 17.07 -23.67 6.68
N THR A 886 16.76 -22.39 6.86
CA THR A 886 15.37 -21.88 6.97
C THR A 886 15.12 -20.88 5.85
N GLY A 887 14.24 -21.23 4.92
CA GLY A 887 13.77 -20.33 3.87
C GLY A 887 12.41 -19.71 4.19
N ASP A 888 11.94 -18.82 3.32
CA ASP A 888 10.65 -18.14 3.50
C ASP A 888 9.47 -19.12 3.54
N PHE A 889 9.49 -20.17 2.71
CA PHE A 889 8.38 -21.10 2.51
C PHE A 889 8.61 -22.52 3.06
N SER A 890 9.83 -22.84 3.49
CA SER A 890 10.23 -24.19 3.93
C SER A 890 11.36 -24.18 4.95
N ILE A 891 11.47 -25.24 5.75
CA ILE A 891 12.60 -25.52 6.64
C ILE A 891 13.30 -26.79 6.11
N VAL A 892 14.62 -26.79 6.09
CA VAL A 892 15.45 -27.91 5.62
C VAL A 892 16.14 -28.55 6.82
N TYR A 893 15.84 -29.83 7.05
CA TYR A 893 16.44 -30.65 8.11
C TYR A 893 17.48 -31.60 7.54
N LYS A 894 18.57 -31.84 8.27
CA LYS A 894 19.42 -33.02 8.08
C LYS A 894 18.70 -34.21 8.68
N ALA A 895 18.52 -35.28 7.92
CA ALA A 895 17.82 -36.47 8.36
C ALA A 895 18.61 -37.74 8.03
N TYR A 896 18.32 -38.82 8.74
CA TYR A 896 19.02 -40.09 8.63
C TYR A 896 18.02 -41.19 8.27
N ILE A 897 18.00 -41.60 7.00
CA ILE A 897 17.11 -42.65 6.50
C ILE A 897 17.84 -44.00 6.46
N ASP A 898 17.08 -45.06 6.14
CA ASP A 898 17.59 -46.42 5.98
C ASP A 898 18.43 -46.89 7.19
N TYR A 899 17.82 -46.83 8.37
CA TYR A 899 18.39 -47.17 9.68
C TYR A 899 19.67 -46.40 10.06
N GLY A 900 19.81 -45.17 9.55
CA GLY A 900 20.96 -44.31 9.83
C GLY A 900 22.10 -44.42 8.83
N SER A 901 22.01 -45.34 7.87
CA SER A 901 23.07 -45.57 6.87
C SER A 901 23.20 -44.45 5.82
N ARG A 902 22.14 -43.65 5.61
CA ARG A 902 22.11 -42.61 4.58
C ARG A 902 21.63 -41.26 5.10
N VAL A 903 22.45 -40.23 4.91
CA VAL A 903 22.15 -38.85 5.28
C VAL A 903 21.44 -38.15 4.11
N VAL A 904 20.34 -37.44 4.41
CA VAL A 904 19.53 -36.72 3.42
C VAL A 904 19.13 -35.33 3.93
N ALA A 905 18.75 -34.44 3.01
CA ALA A 905 18.17 -33.14 3.31
C ALA A 905 16.65 -33.18 3.11
N MET A 906 15.88 -32.99 4.17
CA MET A 906 14.41 -32.99 4.14
C MET A 906 13.86 -31.57 4.16
N LYS A 907 13.35 -31.11 3.01
CA LYS A 907 12.71 -29.81 2.84
C LYS A 907 11.22 -29.92 3.15
N ARG A 908 10.84 -29.52 4.36
CA ARG A 908 9.45 -29.47 4.86
C ARG A 908 8.84 -28.10 4.53
N PHE A 909 7.74 -28.08 3.79
CA PHE A 909 7.02 -26.83 3.49
C PHE A 909 6.20 -26.36 4.70
N LYS A 910 6.12 -25.04 4.91
CA LYS A 910 5.39 -24.45 6.03
C LYS A 910 3.88 -24.61 5.82
N LYS A 911 3.15 -24.94 6.90
CA LYS A 911 1.71 -25.29 6.89
C LYS A 911 0.82 -24.32 6.10
N PHE A 912 1.03 -23.01 6.22
CA PHE A 912 0.26 -21.98 5.52
C PHE A 912 0.35 -22.06 3.98
N MET A 913 1.45 -22.58 3.43
CA MET A 913 1.56 -22.84 1.99
C MET A 913 0.62 -23.99 1.61
N ILE A 914 0.68 -25.07 2.37
CA ILE A 914 -0.05 -26.32 2.13
C ILE A 914 -1.56 -26.11 2.27
N GLU A 915 -2.02 -25.31 3.25
CA GLU A 915 -3.43 -24.93 3.45
C GLU A 915 -3.97 -24.03 2.32
N ASN A 916 -3.11 -23.27 1.63
CA ASN A 916 -3.49 -22.52 0.44
C ASN A 916 -3.43 -23.37 -0.84
N TRP A 917 -2.56 -24.38 -0.87
CA TRP A 917 -2.45 -25.34 -1.96
C TRP A 917 -3.64 -26.32 -1.99
N SER A 918 -4.04 -26.86 -0.83
CA SER A 918 -5.14 -27.83 -0.69
C SER A 918 -6.53 -27.27 -1.00
N LYS A 919 -6.69 -25.94 -1.04
CA LYS A 919 -7.93 -25.25 -1.47
C LYS A 919 -8.13 -25.28 -2.99
N LYS A 920 -7.12 -25.67 -3.79
CA LYS A 920 -7.23 -25.83 -5.25
C LYS A 920 -7.55 -27.29 -5.61
N THR A 921 -8.59 -27.50 -6.40
CA THR A 921 -9.10 -28.82 -6.83
C THR A 921 -8.03 -29.70 -7.50
N ASP A 922 -7.09 -29.10 -8.22
CA ASP A 922 -6.13 -29.83 -9.06
C ASP A 922 -4.73 -30.00 -8.43
N PHE A 923 -4.53 -29.53 -7.19
CA PHE A 923 -3.20 -29.47 -6.56
C PHE A 923 -2.49 -30.83 -6.52
N MET A 924 -3.19 -31.92 -6.19
CA MET A 924 -2.58 -33.26 -6.12
C MET A 924 -2.16 -33.83 -7.48
N SER A 925 -2.99 -33.68 -8.51
CA SER A 925 -2.65 -34.11 -9.88
C SER A 925 -1.40 -33.38 -10.39
N ASN A 926 -1.33 -32.09 -10.09
CA ASN A 926 -0.23 -31.21 -10.46
C ASN A 926 1.06 -31.49 -9.68
N PHE A 927 0.98 -31.66 -8.36
CA PHE A 927 2.13 -31.99 -7.50
C PHE A 927 2.76 -33.32 -7.91
N CYS A 928 1.96 -34.37 -8.16
CA CYS A 928 2.49 -35.66 -8.59
C CYS A 928 3.28 -35.58 -9.91
N LYS A 929 2.77 -34.84 -10.92
CA LYS A 929 3.46 -34.61 -12.20
C LYS A 929 4.77 -33.83 -12.05
N GLU A 930 4.83 -32.91 -11.10
CA GLU A 930 6.02 -32.11 -10.80
C GLU A 930 7.10 -32.98 -10.12
N ILE A 931 6.72 -33.85 -9.19
CA ILE A 931 7.62 -34.86 -8.61
C ILE A 931 8.12 -35.87 -9.66
N GLU A 932 7.25 -36.33 -10.54
CA GLU A 932 7.60 -37.24 -11.64
C GLU A 932 8.65 -36.60 -12.56
N THR A 933 8.42 -35.36 -13.01
CA THR A 933 9.40 -34.58 -13.79
C THR A 933 10.73 -34.43 -13.04
N LEU A 934 10.71 -34.01 -11.77
CA LEU A 934 11.93 -33.79 -10.98
C LEU A 934 12.72 -35.09 -10.71
N SER A 935 12.04 -36.24 -10.64
CA SER A 935 12.68 -37.55 -10.45
C SER A 935 13.47 -38.03 -11.66
N GLN A 936 13.14 -37.52 -12.86
CA GLN A 936 13.80 -37.86 -14.12
C GLN A 936 15.05 -37.01 -14.38
N LEU A 937 15.18 -35.84 -13.72
CA LEU A 937 16.30 -34.92 -13.88
C LEU A 937 17.54 -35.39 -13.08
N ARG A 938 18.24 -36.42 -13.58
CA ARG A 938 19.52 -36.88 -13.04
C ARG A 938 20.70 -36.25 -13.80
N ASN A 939 21.42 -35.37 -13.12
CA ASN A 939 22.65 -34.74 -13.62
C ASN A 939 23.63 -34.53 -12.44
N PRO A 940 24.95 -34.73 -12.60
CA PRO A 940 25.92 -34.58 -11.50
C PRO A 940 25.94 -33.19 -10.87
N ASN A 941 25.59 -32.15 -11.63
CA ASN A 941 25.56 -30.75 -11.21
C ASN A 941 24.17 -30.26 -10.74
N LEU A 942 23.21 -31.17 -10.52
CA LEU A 942 21.92 -30.89 -9.88
C LEU A 942 21.81 -31.67 -8.57
N VAL A 943 21.15 -31.09 -7.55
CA VAL A 943 20.91 -31.78 -6.27
C VAL A 943 19.78 -32.80 -6.43
N PRO A 944 20.04 -34.12 -6.40
CA PRO A 944 19.07 -35.12 -6.82
C PRO A 944 17.94 -35.30 -5.79
N LEU A 945 16.70 -35.40 -6.31
CA LEU A 945 15.52 -35.76 -5.52
C LEU A 945 15.53 -37.27 -5.25
N ILE A 946 15.62 -37.65 -3.98
CA ILE A 946 15.60 -39.05 -3.50
C ILE A 946 14.17 -39.53 -3.31
N GLY A 947 13.28 -38.64 -2.84
CA GLY A 947 11.92 -39.01 -2.50
C GLY A 947 11.04 -37.86 -2.05
N TYR A 948 9.81 -38.19 -1.66
CA TYR A 948 8.82 -37.24 -1.17
C TYR A 948 7.90 -37.86 -0.12
N CYS A 949 7.31 -37.04 0.73
CA CYS A 949 6.19 -37.42 1.60
C CYS A 949 5.03 -36.44 1.38
N TYR A 950 3.84 -37.01 1.19
CA TYR A 950 2.57 -36.29 1.22
C TYR A 950 1.58 -37.02 2.14
N HIS A 951 1.13 -36.34 3.18
CA HIS A 951 0.13 -36.85 4.12
C HIS A 951 -0.65 -35.71 4.78
N LYS A 952 -1.97 -35.66 4.54
CA LYS A 952 -2.92 -34.63 5.04
C LYS A 952 -2.51 -33.19 4.74
N SER A 953 -1.69 -32.61 5.62
CA SER A 953 -1.22 -31.22 5.61
C SER A 953 0.31 -31.09 5.66
N GLU A 954 1.04 -32.18 5.42
CA GLU A 954 2.51 -32.23 5.34
C GLU A 954 2.94 -32.52 3.90
N VAL A 955 3.82 -31.66 3.37
CA VAL A 955 4.48 -31.79 2.07
C VAL A 955 5.99 -31.67 2.32
N ILE A 956 6.73 -32.74 2.01
CA ILE A 956 8.16 -32.84 2.30
C ILE A 956 8.87 -33.41 1.08
N LEU A 957 9.97 -32.78 0.66
CA LEU A 957 10.86 -33.27 -0.39
C LEU A 957 12.16 -33.75 0.24
N VAL A 958 12.64 -34.91 -0.19
CA VAL A 958 13.86 -35.55 0.33
C VAL A 958 14.93 -35.50 -0.76
N TYR A 959 15.98 -34.72 -0.51
CA TYR A 959 17.12 -34.53 -1.40
C TYR A 959 18.39 -35.17 -0.81
N GLU A 960 19.40 -35.38 -1.65
CA GLU A 960 20.75 -35.72 -1.17
C GLU A 960 21.33 -34.62 -0.26
N TYR A 961 22.03 -35.01 0.80
CA TYR A 961 22.62 -34.05 1.74
C TYR A 961 23.94 -33.47 1.21
N MET A 962 23.98 -32.15 1.03
CA MET A 962 25.16 -31.43 0.53
C MET A 962 26.09 -31.06 1.69
N ALA A 963 27.12 -31.88 1.91
CA ALA A 963 27.99 -31.82 3.08
C ALA A 963 28.70 -30.46 3.27
N ASN A 964 29.09 -29.81 2.17
CA ASN A 964 29.83 -28.55 2.19
C ASN A 964 28.93 -27.30 2.13
N ARG A 965 27.62 -27.40 2.40
CA ARG A 965 26.65 -26.29 2.45
C ARG A 965 26.56 -25.50 1.13
N SER A 966 26.15 -24.23 1.16
CA SER A 966 25.98 -23.37 0.00
C SER A 966 27.21 -22.50 -0.27
N LEU A 967 27.40 -22.10 -1.53
CA LEU A 967 28.45 -21.17 -1.96
C LEU A 967 28.39 -19.85 -1.16
N ARG A 968 27.18 -19.34 -0.86
CA ARG A 968 26.94 -18.19 0.02
C ARG A 968 27.65 -18.30 1.37
N SER A 969 27.60 -19.48 2.00
CA SER A 969 28.21 -19.68 3.32
C SER A 969 29.74 -19.60 3.28
N HIS A 970 30.37 -20.03 2.17
CA HIS A 970 31.81 -19.92 1.97
C HIS A 970 32.28 -18.54 1.51
N LEU A 971 31.40 -17.74 0.89
CA LEU A 971 31.73 -16.37 0.52
C LEU A 971 31.59 -15.40 1.72
N TYR A 972 30.59 -15.56 2.59
CA TYR A 972 30.23 -14.52 3.59
C TYR A 972 30.12 -14.97 5.05
N GLU A 973 30.08 -16.27 5.34
CA GLU A 973 29.78 -16.79 6.69
C GLU A 973 31.03 -17.48 7.30
N THR A 974 32.21 -17.00 6.91
CA THR A 974 33.55 -17.57 7.14
C THR A 974 34.11 -17.38 8.55
N GLN A 975 33.25 -17.33 9.58
CA GLN A 975 33.73 -17.41 10.96
C GLN A 975 34.40 -18.78 11.18
N ASN A 976 35.73 -18.76 11.29
CA ASN A 976 36.63 -19.91 11.49
C ASN A 976 36.74 -20.92 10.32
N ARG A 977 36.75 -20.47 9.05
CA ARG A 977 37.00 -21.34 7.88
C ARG A 977 38.01 -20.75 6.90
N GLU A 978 38.80 -21.60 6.24
CA GLU A 978 39.67 -21.17 5.15
C GLU A 978 38.83 -20.71 3.93
N PRO A 979 39.20 -19.58 3.29
CA PRO A 979 38.47 -19.08 2.12
C PRO A 979 38.76 -19.93 0.88
N LEU A 980 37.73 -20.14 0.04
CA LEU A 980 37.86 -20.91 -1.20
C LEU A 980 38.95 -20.33 -2.10
N THR A 981 39.84 -21.19 -2.57
CA THR A 981 40.84 -20.86 -3.59
C THR A 981 40.16 -20.47 -4.92
N TRP A 982 40.85 -19.71 -5.77
CA TRP A 982 40.32 -19.33 -7.08
C TRP A 982 39.94 -20.55 -7.94
N LYS A 983 40.73 -21.63 -7.89
CA LYS A 983 40.42 -22.89 -8.59
C LYS A 983 39.14 -23.56 -8.08
N GLN A 984 38.92 -23.61 -6.76
CA GLN A 984 37.66 -24.13 -6.21
C GLN A 984 36.46 -23.26 -6.63
N ARG A 985 36.61 -21.93 -6.55
CA ARG A 985 35.57 -20.97 -6.97
C ARG A 985 35.20 -21.14 -8.44
N LEU A 986 36.19 -21.22 -9.33
CA LEU A 986 35.98 -21.47 -10.76
C LEU A 986 35.26 -22.80 -11.02
N ASN A 987 35.71 -23.88 -10.39
CA ASN A 987 35.09 -25.20 -10.57
C ASN A 987 33.61 -25.20 -10.14
N ILE A 988 33.28 -24.63 -8.97
CA ILE A 988 31.90 -24.51 -8.49
C ILE A 988 31.04 -23.67 -9.46
N CYS A 989 31.61 -22.62 -10.07
CA CYS A 989 30.91 -21.81 -11.08
C CYS A 989 30.72 -22.54 -12.41
N ILE A 990 31.72 -23.32 -12.86
CA ILE A 990 31.61 -24.18 -14.06
C ILE A 990 30.53 -25.23 -13.84
N ASP A 991 30.55 -25.90 -12.69
CA ASP A 991 29.56 -26.89 -12.28
C ASP A 991 28.14 -26.30 -12.25
N ALA A 992 27.96 -25.14 -11.59
CA ALA A 992 26.67 -24.45 -11.54
C ALA A 992 26.17 -24.05 -12.94
N ALA A 993 27.06 -23.57 -13.81
CA ALA A 993 26.73 -23.26 -15.20
C ALA A 993 26.34 -24.52 -16.00
N GLN A 994 27.01 -25.66 -15.78
CA GLN A 994 26.65 -26.94 -16.40
C GLN A 994 25.30 -27.48 -15.91
N GLY A 995 24.97 -27.30 -14.63
CA GLY A 995 23.65 -27.63 -14.09
C GLY A 995 22.53 -26.80 -14.72
N LEU A 996 22.76 -25.49 -14.91
CA LEU A 996 21.81 -24.60 -15.58
C LEU A 996 21.68 -24.90 -17.09
N ASP A 997 22.79 -25.17 -17.77
CA ASP A 997 22.81 -25.56 -19.20
C ASP A 997 22.01 -26.85 -19.42
N PHE A 998 22.17 -27.84 -18.53
CA PHE A 998 21.38 -29.06 -18.54
C PHE A 998 19.88 -28.84 -18.30
N LEU A 999 19.49 -27.91 -17.41
CA LEU A 999 18.07 -27.56 -17.25
C LEU A 999 17.49 -26.91 -18.52
N GLN A 1000 18.31 -26.15 -19.25
CA GLN A 1000 17.88 -25.45 -20.47
C GLN A 1000 17.84 -26.37 -21.71
N THR A 1001 18.74 -27.36 -21.80
CA THR A 1001 18.98 -28.18 -23.00
C THR A 1001 18.75 -29.69 -22.85
N GLY A 1002 18.75 -30.22 -21.63
CA GLY A 1002 18.86 -31.65 -21.34
C GLY A 1002 17.53 -32.43 -21.25
N GLY A 1003 16.40 -31.83 -21.63
CA GLY A 1003 15.07 -32.44 -21.52
C GLY A 1003 14.14 -32.09 -22.67
N VAL A 1004 12.97 -32.73 -22.72
CA VAL A 1004 11.93 -32.53 -23.75
C VAL A 1004 11.38 -31.08 -23.75
N HIS A 1005 11.52 -30.37 -22.63
CA HIS A 1005 11.14 -28.97 -22.47
C HIS A 1005 12.24 -28.21 -21.71
N THR A 1006 12.54 -26.98 -22.13
CA THR A 1006 13.46 -26.06 -21.45
C THR A 1006 12.94 -25.67 -20.07
N ILE A 1007 13.74 -25.92 -19.03
CA ILE A 1007 13.43 -25.56 -17.63
C ILE A 1007 14.24 -24.32 -17.26
N LEU A 1008 13.55 -23.22 -16.96
CA LEU A 1008 14.16 -21.95 -16.53
C LEU A 1008 14.24 -21.87 -15.00
N HIS A 1009 15.42 -21.65 -14.44
CA HIS A 1009 15.66 -21.70 -12.99
C HIS A 1009 14.99 -20.55 -12.23
N ASN A 1010 14.99 -19.32 -12.77
CA ASN A 1010 14.33 -18.11 -12.24
C ASN A 1010 14.76 -17.64 -10.82
N ASN A 1011 15.60 -18.40 -10.10
CA ASN A 1011 16.09 -18.06 -8.75
C ASN A 1011 17.57 -18.45 -8.56
N VAL A 1012 18.43 -18.13 -9.53
CA VAL A 1012 19.88 -18.41 -9.42
C VAL A 1012 20.52 -17.39 -8.48
N ASN A 1013 21.10 -17.85 -7.37
CA ASN A 1013 21.84 -17.04 -6.40
C ASN A 1013 22.82 -17.95 -5.62
N PRO A 1014 23.82 -17.42 -4.88
CA PRO A 1014 24.83 -18.25 -4.22
C PRO A 1014 24.29 -19.12 -3.08
N GLY A 1015 23.08 -18.87 -2.59
CA GLY A 1015 22.41 -19.72 -1.60
C GLY A 1015 21.85 -21.02 -2.20
N ASN A 1016 21.47 -20.99 -3.48
CA ASN A 1016 20.89 -22.13 -4.20
C ASN A 1016 21.94 -22.98 -4.95
N ILE A 1017 23.21 -22.55 -4.95
CA ILE A 1017 24.35 -23.35 -5.41
C ILE A 1017 24.93 -24.03 -4.17
N LEU A 1018 24.69 -25.34 -4.04
CA LEU A 1018 25.19 -26.18 -2.95
C LEU A 1018 26.48 -26.89 -3.38
N ILE A 1019 27.23 -27.38 -2.40
CA ILE A 1019 28.53 -28.01 -2.60
C ILE A 1019 28.52 -29.39 -1.94
N ASP A 1020 28.85 -30.43 -2.70
CA ASP A 1020 28.94 -31.80 -2.19
C ASP A 1020 30.26 -32.08 -1.44
N ASP A 1021 30.42 -33.30 -0.93
CA ASP A 1021 31.60 -33.76 -0.20
C ASP A 1021 32.89 -33.75 -1.05
N LYS A 1022 32.76 -33.80 -2.38
CA LYS A 1022 33.86 -33.77 -3.36
C LYS A 1022 34.20 -32.36 -3.85
N TRP A 1023 33.59 -31.33 -3.26
CA TRP A 1023 33.70 -29.92 -3.65
C TRP A 1023 33.11 -29.59 -5.04
N ALA A 1024 32.24 -30.44 -5.58
CA ALA A 1024 31.52 -30.14 -6.82
C ALA A 1024 30.30 -29.24 -6.54
N GLY A 1025 30.05 -28.29 -7.44
CA GLY A 1025 28.87 -27.43 -7.40
C GLY A 1025 27.60 -28.17 -7.86
N LYS A 1026 26.50 -28.00 -7.12
CA LYS A 1026 25.18 -28.53 -7.50
C LYS A 1026 24.10 -27.47 -7.37
N VAL A 1027 23.31 -27.28 -8.43
CA VAL A 1027 22.16 -26.37 -8.43
C VAL A 1027 20.99 -27.03 -7.69
N SER A 1028 20.36 -26.29 -6.78
CA SER A 1028 19.20 -26.70 -5.98
C SER A 1028 17.99 -25.79 -6.22
N ASP A 1029 16.81 -26.18 -5.74
CA ASP A 1029 15.57 -25.39 -5.83
C ASP A 1029 15.03 -25.12 -7.26
N TYR A 1030 15.55 -25.85 -8.25
CA TYR A 1030 15.13 -25.83 -9.66
C TYR A 1030 13.72 -26.37 -9.95
N GLY A 1031 12.98 -26.79 -8.91
CA GLY A 1031 11.63 -27.38 -8.98
C GLY A 1031 10.48 -26.48 -8.49
N LEU A 1032 10.65 -25.16 -8.55
CA LEU A 1032 9.65 -24.16 -8.12
C LEU A 1032 9.47 -23.04 -9.16
N THR A 1033 9.68 -23.37 -10.44
CA THR A 1033 9.91 -22.40 -11.52
C THR A 1033 8.61 -21.95 -12.20
N LYS A 1034 8.65 -20.89 -13.02
CA LYS A 1034 7.45 -20.17 -13.52
C LYS A 1034 6.42 -21.01 -14.31
N ALA A 1035 6.79 -22.20 -14.78
CA ALA A 1035 5.91 -23.15 -15.47
C ALA A 1035 5.36 -24.27 -14.57
N GLY A 1036 5.88 -24.41 -13.35
CA GLY A 1036 5.47 -25.41 -12.37
C GLY A 1036 4.18 -25.03 -11.62
N PRO A 1037 3.24 -25.96 -11.38
CA PRO A 1037 2.03 -25.67 -10.62
C PRO A 1037 2.25 -25.16 -9.19
N LEU A 1038 3.35 -25.55 -8.53
CA LEU A 1038 3.73 -24.98 -7.23
C LEU A 1038 3.95 -23.45 -7.30
N TYR A 1039 4.54 -22.95 -8.39
CA TYR A 1039 4.67 -21.51 -8.65
C TYR A 1039 3.32 -20.85 -8.92
N ALA A 1040 2.42 -21.52 -9.66
CA ALA A 1040 1.07 -21.02 -9.95
C ALA A 1040 0.17 -20.87 -8.70
N VAL A 1041 0.59 -21.33 -7.52
CA VAL A 1041 -0.05 -20.98 -6.24
C VAL A 1041 0.72 -19.92 -5.45
N ALA A 1042 2.06 -19.92 -5.53
CA ALA A 1042 2.89 -18.86 -4.95
C ALA A 1042 2.75 -17.49 -5.66
N ALA A 1043 2.27 -17.46 -6.91
CA ALA A 1043 2.10 -16.25 -7.72
C ALA A 1043 1.27 -15.14 -7.03
N ASN A 1044 0.26 -15.51 -6.21
CA ASN A 1044 -0.54 -14.56 -5.43
C ASN A 1044 0.19 -13.93 -4.23
N LEU A 1045 1.41 -14.39 -3.92
CA LEU A 1045 2.27 -13.94 -2.82
C LEU A 1045 3.56 -13.26 -3.33
N THR A 1046 3.62 -12.90 -4.61
CA THR A 1046 4.83 -12.36 -5.28
C THR A 1046 5.37 -11.04 -4.73
N GLY A 1047 4.65 -10.38 -3.80
CA GLY A 1047 5.19 -9.27 -3.01
C GLY A 1047 6.14 -9.68 -1.86
N ILE A 1048 6.43 -10.98 -1.67
CA ILE A 1048 7.12 -11.52 -0.48
C ILE A 1048 8.47 -12.19 -0.80
N LEU A 1049 8.86 -12.35 -2.08
CA LEU A 1049 10.15 -12.96 -2.47
C LEU A 1049 11.34 -12.00 -2.31
N GLY A 1050 11.76 -11.78 -1.07
CA GLY A 1050 12.81 -10.81 -0.71
C GLY A 1050 14.20 -11.12 -1.26
N SER A 1051 14.52 -12.40 -1.55
CA SER A 1051 15.83 -12.82 -2.05
C SER A 1051 15.98 -12.75 -3.58
N CYS A 1052 14.88 -12.79 -4.35
CA CYS A 1052 14.94 -12.89 -5.80
C CYS A 1052 15.18 -11.55 -6.52
N ILE A 1053 14.72 -10.43 -5.93
CA ILE A 1053 14.71 -9.12 -6.60
C ILE A 1053 16.13 -8.64 -6.96
N GLY A 1054 17.12 -8.91 -6.11
CA GLY A 1054 18.52 -8.50 -6.34
C GLY A 1054 19.25 -9.24 -7.47
N TYR A 1055 18.76 -10.42 -7.88
CA TYR A 1055 19.33 -11.24 -8.95
C TYR A 1055 18.53 -11.16 -10.27
N MET A 1056 17.36 -10.51 -10.25
CA MET A 1056 16.45 -10.45 -11.39
C MET A 1056 17.00 -9.55 -12.50
N ASP A 1057 16.78 -9.96 -13.76
CA ASP A 1057 17.29 -9.22 -14.91
C ASP A 1057 16.45 -7.98 -15.25
N PRO A 1058 17.04 -6.91 -15.84
CA PRO A 1058 16.36 -5.62 -16.00
C PRO A 1058 15.05 -5.68 -16.80
N GLU A 1059 14.96 -6.56 -17.80
CA GLU A 1059 13.76 -6.70 -18.63
C GLU A 1059 12.58 -7.31 -17.87
N CYS A 1060 12.87 -8.07 -16.80
CA CYS A 1060 11.88 -8.56 -15.84
C CYS A 1060 11.59 -7.57 -14.71
N MET A 1061 12.48 -6.61 -14.41
CA MET A 1061 12.29 -5.59 -13.37
C MET A 1061 11.44 -4.39 -13.82
N PHE A 1062 11.59 -3.94 -15.07
CA PHE A 1062 10.99 -2.67 -15.55
C PHE A 1062 9.72 -2.83 -16.39
N ALA A 1063 9.27 -4.05 -16.66
CA ALA A 1063 8.05 -4.28 -17.42
C ALA A 1063 6.80 -4.26 -16.53
N ASN A 1064 5.77 -3.52 -16.95
CA ASN A 1064 4.42 -3.55 -16.37
C ASN A 1064 3.71 -4.89 -16.67
N GLY A 1065 4.21 -6.00 -16.12
CA GLY A 1065 3.64 -7.35 -16.22
C GLY A 1065 3.77 -8.04 -17.59
N GLY A 1066 4.54 -7.49 -18.53
CA GLY A 1066 4.56 -7.93 -19.94
C GLY A 1066 5.58 -9.02 -20.30
N THR A 1067 6.87 -8.81 -20.00
CA THR A 1067 7.95 -9.72 -20.40
C THR A 1067 8.01 -10.95 -19.49
N LYS A 1068 8.14 -12.13 -20.10
CA LYS A 1068 8.38 -13.39 -19.40
C LYS A 1068 9.89 -13.65 -19.36
N PRO A 1069 10.44 -14.19 -18.26
CA PRO A 1069 11.84 -14.63 -18.21
C PRO A 1069 12.15 -15.64 -19.31
N THR A 1070 13.40 -15.61 -19.77
CA THR A 1070 13.95 -16.50 -20.79
C THR A 1070 15.18 -17.23 -20.25
N GLU A 1071 15.78 -18.11 -21.03
CA GLU A 1071 17.08 -18.73 -20.75
C GLU A 1071 18.18 -17.69 -20.46
N LYS A 1072 18.06 -16.48 -21.05
CA LYS A 1072 18.95 -15.33 -20.83
C LYS A 1072 18.72 -14.61 -19.48
N SER A 1073 17.63 -14.90 -18.76
CA SER A 1073 17.42 -14.41 -17.38
C SER A 1073 18.28 -15.19 -16.37
N ASP A 1074 18.43 -16.51 -16.55
CA ASP A 1074 19.32 -17.33 -15.72
C ASP A 1074 20.79 -16.99 -15.97
N VAL A 1075 21.16 -16.69 -17.23
CA VAL A 1075 22.51 -16.20 -17.60
C VAL A 1075 22.84 -14.89 -16.88
N TYR A 1076 21.91 -13.93 -16.84
CA TYR A 1076 22.10 -12.68 -16.10
C TYR A 1076 22.26 -12.90 -14.58
N SER A 1077 21.41 -13.76 -14.02
CA SER A 1077 21.44 -14.13 -12.61
C SER A 1077 22.77 -14.80 -12.23
N LEU A 1078 23.29 -15.71 -13.08
CA LEU A 1078 24.62 -16.30 -12.94
C LEU A 1078 25.74 -15.25 -13.05
N GLY A 1079 25.62 -14.27 -13.97
CA GLY A 1079 26.56 -13.15 -14.08
C GLY A 1079 26.74 -12.35 -12.78
N LEU A 1080 25.66 -12.20 -12.00
CA LEU A 1080 25.71 -11.58 -10.67
C LEU A 1080 26.38 -12.47 -9.63
N VAL A 1081 26.15 -13.78 -9.67
CA VAL A 1081 26.89 -14.76 -8.85
C VAL A 1081 28.39 -14.74 -9.16
N LEU A 1082 28.78 -14.64 -10.44
CA LEU A 1082 30.19 -14.57 -10.85
C LEU A 1082 30.90 -13.30 -10.31
N LEU A 1083 30.21 -12.16 -10.26
CA LEU A 1083 30.70 -10.95 -9.57
C LEU A 1083 30.95 -11.19 -8.08
N GLU A 1084 29.97 -11.78 -7.40
CA GLU A 1084 30.06 -12.09 -5.96
C GLU A 1084 31.20 -13.05 -5.65
N VAL A 1085 31.43 -14.05 -6.52
CA VAL A 1085 32.53 -15.02 -6.41
C VAL A 1085 33.91 -14.39 -6.59
N LEU A 1086 34.05 -13.44 -7.52
CA LEU A 1086 35.30 -12.69 -7.74
C LEU A 1086 35.62 -11.75 -6.57
N CYS A 1087 34.59 -11.09 -6.03
CA CYS A 1087 34.76 -10.02 -5.04
C CYS A 1087 34.71 -10.48 -3.59
N GLY A 1088 34.18 -11.68 -3.30
CA GLY A 1088 34.09 -12.20 -1.93
C GLY A 1088 33.08 -11.48 -1.03
N ARG A 1089 32.20 -10.67 -1.62
CA ARG A 1089 31.21 -9.85 -0.90
C ARG A 1089 29.86 -9.85 -1.60
N LYS A 1090 28.81 -9.51 -0.85
CA LYS A 1090 27.42 -9.49 -1.32
C LYS A 1090 27.23 -8.41 -2.39
N LEU A 1091 26.26 -8.61 -3.29
CA LEU A 1091 25.81 -7.58 -4.25
C LEU A 1091 25.53 -6.23 -3.59
N GLU A 1092 24.98 -6.28 -2.38
CA GLU A 1092 24.69 -5.15 -1.52
C GLU A 1092 25.39 -5.36 -0.17
N ASP A 1093 26.36 -4.51 0.13
CA ASP A 1093 27.04 -4.50 1.43
C ASP A 1093 27.00 -3.08 2.00
N GLN A 1094 26.42 -2.93 3.19
CA GLN A 1094 26.27 -1.63 3.85
C GLN A 1094 27.46 -1.30 4.77
N THR A 1095 28.44 -2.20 4.90
CA THR A 1095 29.64 -2.02 5.74
C THR A 1095 30.79 -1.30 5.00
N VAL A 1096 30.68 -1.15 3.68
CA VAL A 1096 31.70 -0.51 2.82
C VAL A 1096 31.37 0.96 2.50
N GLU A 1097 32.34 1.67 1.92
CA GLU A 1097 32.19 3.08 1.51
C GLU A 1097 31.06 3.28 0.48
N ARG A 1098 30.49 4.50 0.45
CA ARG A 1098 29.23 4.81 -0.27
C ARG A 1098 29.23 4.49 -1.77
N ASP A 1099 30.38 4.61 -2.44
CA ASP A 1099 30.55 4.30 -3.86
C ASP A 1099 30.74 2.79 -4.12
N GLN A 1100 31.07 2.02 -3.08
CA GLN A 1100 31.30 0.58 -3.13
C GLN A 1100 30.05 -0.25 -2.77
N VAL A 1101 28.99 0.37 -2.27
CA VAL A 1101 27.77 -0.28 -1.74
C VAL A 1101 27.10 -1.21 -2.76
N PHE A 1102 27.05 -0.81 -4.03
CA PHE A 1102 26.45 -1.60 -5.13
C PHE A 1102 27.53 -2.29 -5.96
N LEU A 1103 27.67 -3.62 -5.81
CA LEU A 1103 28.79 -4.37 -6.36
C LEU A 1103 28.92 -4.24 -7.89
N LYS A 1104 27.83 -4.41 -8.65
CA LYS A 1104 27.82 -4.29 -10.13
C LYS A 1104 28.36 -2.93 -10.59
N ASN A 1105 27.91 -1.83 -9.96
CA ASN A 1105 28.28 -0.47 -10.35
C ASN A 1105 29.73 -0.15 -9.98
N TRP A 1106 30.17 -0.59 -8.79
CA TRP A 1106 31.55 -0.40 -8.33
C TRP A 1106 32.55 -1.17 -9.19
N VAL A 1107 32.26 -2.43 -9.54
CA VAL A 1107 33.10 -3.24 -10.43
C VAL A 1107 33.16 -2.63 -11.82
N LYS A 1108 32.01 -2.25 -12.42
CA LYS A 1108 31.97 -1.56 -13.72
C LYS A 1108 32.79 -0.26 -13.73
N SER A 1109 32.74 0.53 -12.65
CA SER A 1109 33.56 1.74 -12.52
C SER A 1109 35.06 1.43 -12.46
N ASN A 1110 35.47 0.37 -11.77
CA ASN A 1110 36.87 -0.01 -11.66
C ASN A 1110 37.41 -0.68 -12.94
N ILE A 1111 36.59 -1.41 -13.70
CA ILE A 1111 36.96 -1.92 -15.03
C ILE A 1111 37.30 -0.75 -15.97
N VAL A 1112 36.41 0.25 -16.07
CA VAL A 1112 36.63 1.45 -16.90
C VAL A 1112 37.89 2.24 -16.49
N LYS A 1113 38.26 2.19 -15.20
CA LYS A 1113 39.48 2.84 -14.65
C LYS A 1113 40.75 1.98 -14.77
N GLY A 1114 40.70 0.80 -15.39
CA GLY A 1114 41.83 -0.15 -15.43
C GLY A 1114 42.23 -0.69 -14.05
N ALA A 1115 41.33 -0.63 -13.07
CA ALA A 1115 41.59 -0.84 -11.65
C ALA A 1115 40.83 -2.06 -11.06
N VAL A 1116 40.37 -3.00 -11.90
CA VAL A 1116 39.58 -4.18 -11.47
C VAL A 1116 40.27 -5.04 -10.40
N TYR A 1117 41.60 -5.02 -10.31
CA TYR A 1117 42.35 -5.67 -9.23
C TYR A 1117 42.01 -5.15 -7.82
N LYS A 1118 41.40 -3.96 -7.70
CA LYS A 1118 40.92 -3.39 -6.43
C LYS A 1118 39.61 -4.01 -5.95
N THR A 1119 38.88 -4.69 -6.83
CA THR A 1119 37.56 -5.28 -6.50
C THR A 1119 37.62 -6.76 -6.20
N ILE A 1120 38.78 -7.39 -6.40
CA ILE A 1120 39.01 -8.81 -6.12
C ILE A 1120 39.01 -9.05 -4.60
N ASP A 1121 38.40 -10.16 -4.18
CA ASP A 1121 38.48 -10.68 -2.82
C ASP A 1121 39.92 -10.67 -2.29
N ILE A 1122 40.13 -10.13 -1.09
CA ILE A 1122 41.45 -9.99 -0.47
C ILE A 1122 42.18 -11.33 -0.33
N SER A 1123 41.45 -12.44 -0.15
CA SER A 1123 41.98 -13.80 -0.07
C SER A 1123 42.50 -14.34 -1.42
N LEU A 1124 42.07 -13.76 -2.53
CA LEU A 1124 42.45 -14.12 -3.91
C LEU A 1124 43.48 -13.17 -4.51
N LYS A 1125 43.75 -12.02 -3.88
CA LYS A 1125 44.68 -11.00 -4.38
C LYS A 1125 46.08 -11.59 -4.60
N GLY A 1126 46.60 -11.46 -5.83
CA GLY A 1126 47.88 -12.06 -6.23
C GLY A 1126 47.84 -13.57 -6.54
N LYS A 1127 46.68 -14.23 -6.44
CA LYS A 1127 46.51 -15.68 -6.71
C LYS A 1127 45.78 -15.98 -8.02
N ILE A 1128 45.28 -14.94 -8.71
CA ILE A 1128 44.61 -15.05 -10.01
C ILE A 1128 45.58 -14.64 -11.12
N ALA A 1129 45.73 -15.49 -12.13
CA ALA A 1129 46.49 -15.20 -13.35
C ALA A 1129 45.88 -14.04 -14.14
N ALA A 1130 46.69 -13.13 -14.68
CA ALA A 1130 46.20 -11.93 -15.37
C ALA A 1130 45.25 -12.23 -16.55
N GLU A 1131 45.60 -13.19 -17.41
CA GLU A 1131 44.73 -13.59 -18.53
C GLU A 1131 43.48 -14.36 -18.05
N SER A 1132 43.56 -15.13 -16.96
CA SER A 1132 42.39 -15.78 -16.33
C SER A 1132 41.41 -14.74 -15.79
N LEU A 1133 41.90 -13.71 -15.08
CA LEU A 1133 41.10 -12.59 -14.59
C LEU A 1133 40.42 -11.81 -15.73
N LYS A 1134 41.18 -11.51 -16.79
CA LYS A 1134 40.72 -10.74 -17.95
C LYS A 1134 39.59 -11.45 -18.70
N GLU A 1135 39.75 -12.74 -18.98
CA GLU A 1135 38.70 -13.51 -19.65
C GLU A 1135 37.50 -13.76 -18.71
N PHE A 1136 37.71 -13.93 -17.41
CA PHE A 1136 36.60 -14.02 -16.43
C PHE A 1136 35.77 -12.73 -16.38
N VAL A 1137 36.40 -11.57 -16.35
CA VAL A 1137 35.72 -10.26 -16.36
C VAL A 1137 34.90 -10.08 -17.64
N LYS A 1138 35.45 -10.47 -18.79
CA LYS A 1138 34.75 -10.43 -20.09
C LYS A 1138 33.50 -11.32 -20.11
N ILE A 1139 33.55 -12.51 -19.51
CA ILE A 1139 32.36 -13.38 -19.35
C ILE A 1139 31.30 -12.69 -18.48
N VAL A 1140 31.72 -12.08 -17.36
CA VAL A 1140 30.83 -11.34 -16.46
C VAL A 1140 30.16 -10.17 -17.17
N GLU A 1141 30.90 -9.38 -17.95
CA GLU A 1141 30.33 -8.28 -18.74
C GLU A 1141 29.30 -8.76 -19.78
N GLY A 1142 29.60 -9.86 -20.49
CA GLY A 1142 28.67 -10.48 -21.43
C GLY A 1142 27.39 -11.00 -20.76
N CYS A 1143 27.50 -11.70 -19.62
CA CYS A 1143 26.33 -12.18 -18.88
C CYS A 1143 25.45 -11.03 -18.35
N LEU A 1144 26.06 -9.90 -18.01
CA LEU A 1144 25.39 -8.75 -17.40
C LEU A 1144 24.94 -7.65 -18.39
N ALA A 1145 24.97 -7.95 -19.69
CA ALA A 1145 24.48 -7.06 -20.74
C ALA A 1145 23.03 -6.65 -20.49
N ASP A 1146 22.74 -5.37 -20.71
CA ASP A 1146 21.46 -4.77 -20.29
C ASP A 1146 20.27 -5.35 -21.10
N LYS A 1147 20.48 -5.68 -22.39
CA LYS A 1147 19.50 -6.40 -23.22
C LYS A 1147 19.73 -7.92 -23.17
N SER A 1148 18.65 -8.71 -23.19
CA SER A 1148 18.71 -10.18 -23.19
C SER A 1148 19.36 -10.78 -24.43
N VAL A 1149 19.17 -10.16 -25.61
CA VAL A 1149 19.74 -10.61 -26.89
C VAL A 1149 21.27 -10.52 -26.96
N ASP A 1150 21.87 -9.62 -26.17
CA ASP A 1150 23.32 -9.39 -26.15
C ASP A 1150 24.04 -10.34 -25.16
N ARG A 1151 23.30 -11.15 -24.39
CA ARG A 1151 23.85 -12.11 -23.41
C ARG A 1151 24.19 -13.44 -24.10
N PRO A 1152 25.29 -14.13 -23.72
CA PRO A 1152 25.65 -15.44 -24.27
C PRO A 1152 24.63 -16.54 -23.94
N LEU A 1153 24.73 -17.71 -24.59
CA LEU A 1153 24.04 -18.93 -24.17
C LEU A 1153 24.76 -19.57 -22.97
N MET A 1154 24.06 -20.37 -22.16
CA MET A 1154 24.68 -20.98 -20.97
C MET A 1154 25.83 -21.93 -21.34
N SER A 1155 25.71 -22.69 -22.44
CA SER A 1155 26.76 -23.51 -23.02
C SER A 1155 28.02 -22.72 -23.45
N GLU A 1156 27.86 -21.48 -23.94
CA GLU A 1156 28.96 -20.57 -24.26
C GLU A 1156 29.65 -20.07 -22.98
N VAL A 1157 28.88 -19.78 -21.92
CA VAL A 1157 29.40 -19.42 -20.59
C VAL A 1157 30.19 -20.58 -19.98
N VAL A 1158 29.65 -21.81 -20.02
CA VAL A 1158 30.36 -23.04 -19.59
C VAL A 1158 31.69 -23.21 -20.33
N SER A 1159 31.68 -23.04 -21.64
CA SER A 1159 32.87 -23.19 -22.48
C SER A 1159 33.92 -22.12 -22.15
N SER A 1160 33.49 -20.88 -21.96
CA SER A 1160 34.36 -19.75 -21.62
C SER A 1160 34.95 -19.87 -20.21
N LEU A 1161 34.17 -20.30 -19.22
CA LEU A 1161 34.66 -20.55 -17.86
C LEU A 1161 35.68 -21.70 -17.80
N LYS A 1162 35.54 -22.73 -18.65
CA LYS A 1162 36.55 -23.80 -18.78
C LYS A 1162 37.87 -23.25 -19.35
N VAL A 1163 37.84 -22.31 -20.29
CA VAL A 1163 39.04 -21.61 -20.77
C VAL A 1163 39.69 -20.77 -19.65
N VAL A 1164 38.89 -20.07 -18.84
CA VAL A 1164 39.40 -19.33 -17.66
C VAL A 1164 40.16 -20.24 -16.68
N ALA A 1165 39.65 -21.45 -16.44
CA ALA A 1165 40.31 -22.44 -15.60
C ALA A 1165 41.63 -22.95 -16.24
N GLN A 1166 41.65 -23.24 -17.53
CA GLN A 1166 42.87 -23.62 -18.25
C GLN A 1166 43.95 -22.51 -18.21
N LEU A 1167 43.55 -21.24 -18.38
CA LEU A 1167 44.45 -20.08 -18.27
C LEU A 1167 45.03 -19.90 -16.85
N GLN A 1168 44.28 -20.27 -15.82
CA GLN A 1168 44.77 -20.29 -14.44
C GLN A 1168 45.80 -21.42 -14.22
N GLU A 1169 45.59 -22.59 -14.82
CA GLU A 1169 46.51 -23.73 -14.70
C GLU A 1169 47.81 -23.53 -15.49
N ALA A 1170 47.73 -22.97 -16.70
CA ALA A 1170 48.89 -22.70 -17.56
C ALA A 1170 49.91 -21.76 -16.88
N ASN A 1171 49.45 -20.71 -16.19
CA ASN A 1171 50.35 -19.83 -15.43
C ASN A 1171 50.88 -20.47 -14.14
N GLY A 1172 50.23 -21.51 -13.60
CA GLY A 1172 50.73 -22.28 -12.47
C GLY A 1172 51.94 -23.16 -12.81
N LEU A 1173 52.17 -23.46 -14.09
CA LEU A 1173 53.31 -24.22 -14.61
C LEU A 1173 54.53 -23.34 -14.97
N LEU A 1174 54.40 -22.01 -14.92
CA LEU A 1174 55.48 -21.04 -15.13
C LEU A 1174 56.05 -20.47 -13.81
N ILE A 1175 55.46 -20.86 -12.67
CA ILE A 1175 55.82 -20.40 -11.31
C ILE A 1175 56.30 -21.58 -10.43
N LYS A 1176 56.44 -22.77 -11.02
CA LYS A 1176 57.16 -23.93 -10.49
C LYS A 1176 58.38 -24.21 -11.34
#